data_AF-A0A5C5XD05-F1
#
_entry.id   AF-A0A5C5XD05-F1
#
_cell.length_a   1.000
_cell.length_b   1.000
_cell.length_c   1.000
_cell.angle_alpha   90.00
_cell.angle_beta   90.00
_cell.angle_gamma   90.00
#
_symmetry.space_group_name_H-M   'P 1'
#
loop_
_entity.id
_entity.type
_entity.pdbx_description
1 polymer ?
#
loop_
_entity_poly.entity_id
_entity_poly.type
_entity_poly.pdbx_seq_one_letter_code
_entity_poly.pdbx_strand_id
1 'polypeptide(L)'
;MFFRFTYIFSACTLCIAVGILIARGIAGSFSLDLITIGLLLVAFVQCGFLLFLYRSRDRIIDLSRTPELKDFQQAKTDFESYRREIQRDLEVEATRVDNMSRKLADRYRVIHEWLDTPEFIDIRDGQIDARDPLDMMGVIGKKNRAQYIQLDREVAKILDKQAEVVYERIRKNYYAPQGQFETQLFRDDMMTLVTDIAHVYQPNLKNPLLSTSPEQLARAINRIGLHLLVVMDQLPIDLKAYNIQQTYDTVRHAVKVYGNYVKASPYIDWASKGLLFGRVVTSINPVTLGLWWGAAELGKFGAKKIASRIIDQQAIGMLQSLIRVIGYEVAGIYGGDFRHRDANWCYGVEVTQMAATLPASRASIQSAMKEITRLELRNEYDRLALYRAISAGKAISRSHVHTELLTEEERRQILELLEKHFHESAHGQKTSEADKWRKAVQEHLGLQFSTLSKTGTSRKSKPEQQDREILQSMTAFLINVRQQTPTEAQQRLSESGLRNSIPLSLSEEDFQKELQELTSESRQALLKEFAPPDLDPTDPRVNEMLKVLYRWNAQISPLVPEAEELLIELALYYRKDSQKSVELQQEAFRLRLLENFPAEAEAIANFTGRNCRALAYLNDSSEKPQIPEQIYERITVKWERPWGVKEIGYPTDAELVIYAMPDSILLVDVGQSLDLPEILWKADDKSFIENKSGVMTAMAEMTGGQMSPSLTGNAVQSLSLEAPMTARFQSYFAPLLDKLSVE
;
A
#
# COMPACT_ATOMS: atom_id res chain seq x y z
N MET A 1 15.17 36.38 -28.99
CA MET A 1 15.56 35.53 -30.15
C MET A 1 15.81 36.36 -31.41
N PHE A 2 14.95 37.35 -31.73
CA PHE A 2 15.08 38.23 -32.91
C PHE A 2 16.39 39.05 -32.98
N PHE A 3 16.82 39.69 -31.89
CA PHE A 3 18.09 40.45 -31.83
C PHE A 3 19.35 39.60 -32.04
N ARG A 4 19.30 38.29 -31.70
CA ARG A 4 20.43 37.38 -31.90
C ARG A 4 20.57 36.99 -33.38
N PHE A 5 19.46 36.93 -34.13
CA PHE A 5 19.47 36.58 -35.55
C PHE A 5 20.06 37.71 -36.42
N THR A 6 19.73 38.97 -36.11
CA THR A 6 20.29 40.15 -36.82
C THR A 6 21.79 40.30 -36.57
N TYR A 7 22.27 39.97 -35.36
CA TYR A 7 23.68 40.03 -34.99
C TYR A 7 24.51 38.96 -35.71
N ILE A 8 23.99 37.73 -35.79
CA ILE A 8 24.64 36.62 -36.52
C ILE A 8 24.69 36.92 -38.02
N PHE A 9 23.62 37.47 -38.59
CA PHE A 9 23.58 37.81 -40.02
C PHE A 9 24.55 38.94 -40.37
N SER A 10 24.64 39.97 -39.52
CA SER A 10 25.61 41.06 -39.61
C SER A 10 27.06 40.57 -39.52
N ALA A 11 27.35 39.66 -38.59
CA ALA A 11 28.66 39.05 -38.44
C ALA A 11 29.05 38.20 -39.65
N CYS A 12 28.12 37.44 -40.22
CA CYS A 12 28.34 36.67 -41.45
C CYS A 12 28.62 37.56 -42.66
N THR A 13 27.87 38.66 -42.83
CA THR A 13 28.14 39.63 -43.93
C THR A 13 29.49 40.32 -43.78
N LEU A 14 29.93 40.61 -42.54
CA LEU A 14 31.25 41.17 -42.28
C LEU A 14 32.36 40.16 -42.60
N CYS A 15 32.19 38.89 -42.23
CA CYS A 15 33.15 37.83 -42.53
C CYS A 15 33.29 37.59 -44.04
N ILE A 16 32.18 37.65 -44.78
CA ILE A 16 32.19 37.53 -46.25
C ILE A 16 32.90 38.73 -46.89
N ALA A 17 32.64 39.96 -46.40
CA ALA A 17 33.32 41.16 -46.91
C ALA A 17 34.83 41.15 -46.65
N VAL A 18 35.27 40.67 -45.47
CA VAL A 18 36.69 40.50 -45.13
C VAL A 18 37.32 39.39 -45.97
N GLY A 19 36.63 38.27 -46.20
CA GLY A 19 37.10 37.20 -47.09
C GLY A 19 37.30 37.66 -48.54
N ILE A 20 36.43 38.54 -49.05
CA ILE A 20 36.54 39.14 -50.38
C ILE A 20 37.71 40.14 -50.47
N LEU A 21 37.98 40.90 -49.40
CA LEU A 21 39.14 41.80 -49.32
C LEU A 21 40.48 41.05 -49.27
N ILE A 22 40.53 39.89 -48.62
CA ILE A 22 41.71 39.02 -48.59
C ILE A 22 41.93 38.36 -49.96
N ALA A 23 40.86 37.92 -50.63
CA ALA A 23 40.92 37.39 -52.00
C ALA A 23 41.39 38.42 -53.05
N ARG A 24 41.24 39.72 -52.75
CA ARG A 24 41.69 40.85 -53.57
C ARG A 24 43.22 40.94 -53.72
N GLY A 25 43.99 40.23 -52.88
CA GLY A 25 45.45 40.14 -53.00
C GLY A 25 45.94 39.19 -54.11
N ILE A 26 45.09 38.33 -54.67
CA ILE A 26 45.54 37.16 -55.46
C ILE A 26 44.99 37.12 -56.92
N ALA A 27 43.95 37.89 -57.29
CA ALA A 27 43.36 37.80 -58.63
C ALA A 27 43.07 39.18 -59.29
N GLY A 28 43.49 39.33 -60.55
CA GLY A 28 43.48 40.56 -61.35
C GLY A 28 42.09 41.14 -61.70
N SER A 29 42.13 42.23 -62.47
CA SER A 29 41.09 43.26 -62.70
C SER A 29 39.74 42.83 -63.32
N PHE A 30 39.45 41.53 -63.41
CA PHE A 30 38.16 41.02 -63.90
C PHE A 30 37.17 40.68 -62.77
N SER A 31 37.51 41.00 -61.52
CA SER A 31 36.74 40.64 -60.32
C SER A 31 35.83 41.75 -59.77
N LEU A 32 35.90 42.99 -60.28
CA LEU A 32 35.12 44.12 -59.75
C LEU A 32 33.63 44.05 -60.10
N ASP A 33 33.28 43.59 -61.30
CA ASP A 33 31.88 43.55 -61.76
C ASP A 33 31.08 42.40 -61.10
N LEU A 34 31.72 41.28 -60.81
CA LEU A 34 31.09 40.16 -60.10
C LEU A 34 30.85 40.47 -58.61
N ILE A 35 31.75 41.24 -57.98
CA ILE A 35 31.61 41.65 -56.57
C ILE A 35 30.52 42.72 -56.41
N THR A 36 30.40 43.67 -57.34
CA THR A 36 29.32 44.67 -57.31
C THR A 36 27.96 44.05 -57.56
N ILE A 37 27.85 43.08 -58.48
CA ILE A 37 26.63 42.28 -58.69
C ILE A 37 26.27 41.46 -57.44
N GLY A 38 27.26 40.84 -56.79
CA GLY A 38 27.06 40.09 -55.55
C GLY A 38 26.57 40.97 -54.39
N LEU A 39 27.14 42.15 -54.20
CA LEU A 39 26.71 43.11 -53.17
C LEU A 39 25.31 43.68 -53.45
N LEU A 40 24.98 43.93 -54.73
CA LEU A 40 23.62 44.35 -55.12
C LEU A 40 22.59 43.25 -54.87
N LEU A 41 22.92 41.98 -55.13
CA LEU A 41 22.05 40.83 -54.83
C LEU A 41 21.81 40.68 -53.32
N VAL A 42 22.84 40.82 -52.50
CA VAL A 42 22.71 40.77 -51.04
C VAL A 42 21.85 41.93 -50.53
N ALA A 43 22.07 43.16 -51.02
CA ALA A 43 21.25 44.32 -50.67
C ALA A 43 19.78 44.16 -51.12
N PHE A 44 19.54 43.55 -52.28
CA PHE A 44 18.20 43.29 -52.79
C PHE A 44 17.46 42.24 -51.95
N VAL A 45 18.14 41.17 -51.53
CA VAL A 45 17.60 40.16 -50.61
C VAL A 45 17.32 40.76 -49.22
N GLN A 46 18.20 41.63 -48.72
CA GLN A 46 18.01 42.33 -47.44
C GLN A 46 16.81 43.30 -47.49
N CYS A 47 16.65 44.03 -48.59
CA CYS A 47 15.53 44.94 -48.80
C CYS A 47 14.21 44.17 -48.98
N GLY A 48 14.22 43.06 -49.71
CA GLY A 48 13.07 42.15 -49.85
C GLY A 48 12.65 41.51 -48.52
N PHE A 49 13.61 41.12 -47.67
CA PHE A 49 13.33 40.58 -46.34
C PHE A 49 12.80 41.64 -45.37
N LEU A 50 13.32 42.88 -45.42
CA LEU A 50 12.79 44.01 -44.65
C LEU A 50 11.37 44.40 -45.09
N LEU A 51 11.07 44.39 -46.40
CA LEU A 51 9.72 44.61 -46.91
C LEU A 51 8.76 43.47 -46.56
N PHE A 52 9.22 42.22 -46.57
CA PHE A 52 8.44 41.06 -46.09
C PHE A 52 8.14 41.17 -44.60
N LEU A 53 9.12 41.59 -43.78
CA LEU A 53 8.93 41.83 -42.36
C LEU A 53 7.98 43.00 -42.10
N TYR A 54 8.08 44.10 -42.85
CA TYR A 54 7.17 45.25 -42.75
C TYR A 54 5.72 44.85 -43.10
N ARG A 55 5.54 44.09 -44.19
CA ARG A 55 4.23 43.58 -44.63
C ARG A 55 3.67 42.50 -43.69
N SER A 56 4.52 41.75 -43.01
CA SER A 56 4.12 40.81 -41.95
C SER A 56 3.76 41.52 -40.64
N ARG A 57 4.38 42.67 -40.35
CA ARG A 57 4.07 43.50 -39.18
C ARG A 57 2.69 44.14 -39.31
N ASP A 58 2.34 44.62 -40.51
CA ASP A 58 1.00 45.16 -40.77
C ASP A 58 -0.08 44.07 -40.73
N ARG A 59 0.21 42.83 -41.18
CA ARG A 59 -0.70 41.68 -40.98
C ARG A 59 -0.85 41.27 -39.52
N ILE A 60 0.20 41.35 -38.71
CA ILE A 60 0.16 41.02 -37.27
C ILE A 60 -0.57 42.11 -36.48
N ILE A 61 -0.45 43.38 -36.89
CA ILE A 61 -1.17 44.51 -36.27
C ILE A 61 -2.66 44.49 -36.65
N ASP A 62 -3.04 44.09 -37.87
CA ASP A 62 -4.45 43.90 -38.24
C ASP A 62 -5.08 42.65 -37.59
N LEU A 63 -4.33 41.55 -37.43
CA LEU A 63 -4.79 40.37 -36.67
C LEU A 63 -4.94 40.64 -35.17
N SER A 64 -4.28 41.66 -34.62
CA SER A 64 -4.42 42.04 -33.21
C SER A 64 -5.67 42.88 -32.89
N ARG A 65 -6.46 43.26 -33.92
CA ARG A 65 -7.67 44.09 -33.78
C ARG A 65 -8.95 43.41 -34.26
N THR A 66 -8.94 42.12 -34.59
CA THR A 66 -10.16 41.38 -34.95
C THR A 66 -10.90 40.85 -33.70
N PRO A 67 -12.26 40.80 -33.74
CA PRO A 67 -13.08 40.26 -32.64
C PRO A 67 -12.75 38.81 -32.27
N GLU A 68 -12.13 38.06 -33.18
CA GLU A 68 -11.74 36.65 -33.01
C GLU A 68 -10.67 36.42 -31.93
N LEU A 69 -9.82 37.40 -31.61
CA LEU A 69 -8.80 37.26 -30.55
C LEU A 69 -9.40 37.52 -29.17
N LYS A 70 -10.42 38.36 -29.08
CA LYS A 70 -11.28 38.45 -27.89
C LYS A 70 -12.10 37.18 -27.75
N ASP A 71 -12.67 36.66 -28.83
CA ASP A 71 -13.41 35.40 -28.80
C ASP A 71 -12.50 34.20 -28.45
N PHE A 72 -11.23 34.21 -28.87
CA PHE A 72 -10.26 33.17 -28.50
C PHE A 72 -9.77 33.31 -27.06
N GLN A 73 -9.52 34.53 -26.57
CA GLN A 73 -9.19 34.77 -25.17
C GLN A 73 -10.38 34.44 -24.27
N GLN A 74 -11.59 34.77 -24.71
CA GLN A 74 -12.84 34.48 -24.03
C GLN A 74 -13.14 32.97 -24.05
N ALA A 75 -12.96 32.30 -25.18
CA ALA A 75 -13.05 30.84 -25.28
C ALA A 75 -11.97 30.15 -24.44
N LYS A 76 -10.78 30.73 -24.30
CA LYS A 76 -9.73 30.22 -23.41
C LYS A 76 -10.10 30.41 -21.94
N THR A 77 -10.65 31.56 -21.56
CA THR A 77 -11.13 31.77 -20.18
C THR A 77 -12.36 30.92 -19.86
N ASP A 78 -13.23 30.70 -20.84
CA ASP A 78 -14.42 29.85 -20.75
C ASP A 78 -14.02 28.38 -20.68
N PHE A 79 -12.98 27.97 -21.40
CA PHE A 79 -12.40 26.63 -21.30
C PHE A 79 -11.70 26.41 -19.95
N GLU A 80 -10.99 27.42 -19.44
CA GLU A 80 -10.36 27.36 -18.12
C GLU A 80 -11.39 27.37 -16.98
N SER A 81 -12.49 28.12 -17.12
CA SER A 81 -13.59 28.10 -16.15
C SER A 81 -14.33 26.76 -16.19
N TYR A 82 -14.63 26.24 -17.39
CA TYR A 82 -15.23 24.93 -17.58
C TYR A 82 -14.34 23.79 -17.07
N ARG A 83 -13.02 23.89 -17.26
CA ARG A 83 -12.06 22.93 -16.69
C ARG A 83 -12.04 22.97 -15.16
N ARG A 84 -12.13 24.15 -14.55
CA ARG A 84 -12.23 24.29 -13.09
C ARG A 84 -13.58 23.80 -12.55
N GLU A 85 -14.65 23.98 -13.30
CA GLU A 85 -15.98 23.46 -12.98
C GLU A 85 -16.00 21.94 -13.04
N ILE A 86 -15.52 21.33 -14.13
CA ILE A 86 -15.33 19.87 -14.24
C ILE A 86 -14.41 19.34 -13.14
N GLN A 87 -13.32 20.04 -12.82
CA GLN A 87 -12.42 19.58 -11.76
C GLN A 87 -13.09 19.62 -10.38
N ARG A 88 -13.90 20.65 -10.10
CA ARG A 88 -14.71 20.68 -8.86
C ARG A 88 -15.78 19.60 -8.85
N ASP A 89 -16.47 19.38 -9.96
CA ASP A 89 -17.50 18.32 -10.06
C ASP A 89 -16.86 16.93 -9.90
N LEU A 90 -15.68 16.71 -10.48
CA LEU A 90 -14.90 15.49 -10.29
C LEU A 90 -14.38 15.35 -8.85
N GLU A 91 -13.96 16.43 -8.19
CA GLU A 91 -13.56 16.40 -6.79
C GLU A 91 -14.75 16.11 -5.85
N VAL A 92 -15.92 16.70 -6.14
CA VAL A 92 -17.17 16.44 -5.41
C VAL A 92 -17.61 14.99 -5.60
N GLU A 93 -17.56 14.48 -6.84
CA GLU A 93 -17.95 13.10 -7.13
C GLU A 93 -16.91 12.09 -6.62
N ALA A 94 -15.60 12.42 -6.65
CA ALA A 94 -14.56 11.63 -6.01
C ALA A 94 -14.75 11.57 -4.49
N THR A 95 -15.09 12.69 -3.85
CA THR A 95 -15.39 12.74 -2.41
C THR A 95 -16.65 11.94 -2.09
N ARG A 96 -17.66 11.96 -2.98
CA ARG A 96 -18.88 11.15 -2.85
C ARG A 96 -18.58 9.66 -3.00
N VAL A 97 -17.77 9.28 -3.98
CA VAL A 97 -17.33 7.89 -4.22
C VAL A 97 -16.48 7.40 -3.05
N ASP A 98 -15.57 8.22 -2.51
CA ASP A 98 -14.78 7.89 -1.33
C ASP A 98 -15.64 7.73 -0.08
N ASN A 99 -16.60 8.62 0.14
CA ASN A 99 -17.54 8.50 1.26
C ASN A 99 -18.45 7.27 1.12
N MET A 100 -18.86 6.93 -0.10
CA MET A 100 -19.63 5.72 -0.37
C MET A 100 -18.78 4.47 -0.19
N SER A 101 -17.52 4.50 -0.63
CA SER A 101 -16.52 3.44 -0.46
C SER A 101 -16.22 3.20 1.02
N ARG A 102 -16.00 4.26 1.81
CA ARG A 102 -15.83 4.18 3.27
C ARG A 102 -17.06 3.61 3.96
N LYS A 103 -18.27 4.06 3.61
CA LYS A 103 -19.53 3.51 4.15
C LYS A 103 -19.75 2.06 3.78
N LEU A 104 -19.38 1.67 2.56
CA LEU A 104 -19.41 0.26 2.12
C LEU A 104 -18.37 -0.54 2.89
N ALA A 105 -17.13 -0.06 3.00
CA ALA A 105 -16.07 -0.71 3.76
C ALA A 105 -16.41 -0.88 5.24
N ASP A 106 -17.04 0.10 5.88
CA ASP A 106 -17.51 0.01 7.26
C ASP A 106 -18.67 -0.99 7.40
N ARG A 107 -19.64 -0.98 6.48
CA ARG A 107 -20.72 -1.98 6.47
C ARG A 107 -20.20 -3.38 6.21
N TYR A 108 -19.25 -3.53 5.29
CA TYR A 108 -18.57 -4.80 5.02
C TYR A 108 -17.74 -5.23 6.22
N ARG A 109 -17.05 -4.33 6.91
CA ARG A 109 -16.29 -4.63 8.13
C ARG A 109 -17.20 -5.21 9.21
N VAL A 110 -18.31 -4.54 9.53
CA VAL A 110 -19.28 -5.01 10.53
C VAL A 110 -19.95 -6.32 10.12
N ILE A 111 -20.35 -6.47 8.85
CA ILE A 111 -20.99 -7.70 8.34
C ILE A 111 -20.00 -8.87 8.31
N HIS A 112 -18.71 -8.58 8.12
CA HIS A 112 -17.70 -9.62 8.11
C HIS A 112 -17.17 -9.99 9.48
N GLU A 113 -17.11 -9.06 10.44
CA GLU A 113 -16.86 -9.39 11.85
C GLU A 113 -17.91 -10.39 12.36
N TRP A 114 -19.12 -10.35 11.80
CA TRP A 114 -20.19 -11.34 12.02
C TRP A 114 -20.05 -12.65 11.21
N LEU A 115 -19.19 -12.69 10.18
CA LEU A 115 -19.03 -13.84 9.27
C LEU A 115 -17.66 -14.51 9.35
N ASP A 116 -16.68 -13.92 10.05
CA ASP A 116 -15.28 -14.34 10.00
C ASP A 116 -15.00 -15.71 10.62
N THR A 117 -15.99 -16.32 11.29
CA THR A 117 -16.23 -17.77 11.40
C THR A 117 -17.29 -17.95 12.49
N PRO A 118 -18.47 -18.55 12.24
CA PRO A 118 -19.15 -19.21 13.33
C PRO A 118 -18.26 -20.38 13.73
N GLU A 119 -17.53 -20.29 14.84
CA GLU A 119 -17.37 -21.49 15.64
C GLU A 119 -18.81 -21.98 15.87
N PHE A 120 -19.10 -23.20 15.44
CA PHE A 120 -20.42 -23.78 15.64
C PHE A 120 -20.64 -23.87 17.16
N ILE A 121 -21.41 -22.93 17.71
CA ILE A 121 -21.90 -23.04 19.07
C ILE A 121 -22.98 -24.11 19.02
N ASP A 122 -22.65 -25.31 19.48
CA ASP A 122 -23.65 -26.34 19.72
C ASP A 122 -24.50 -25.89 20.92
N ILE A 123 -25.71 -25.40 20.65
CA ILE A 123 -26.62 -24.85 21.67
C ILE A 123 -27.16 -25.97 22.60
N ARG A 124 -26.80 -27.24 22.36
CA ARG A 124 -27.32 -28.36 23.16
C ARG A 124 -26.51 -28.70 24.39
N ASP A 125 -25.20 -28.45 24.44
CA ASP A 125 -24.39 -28.71 25.63
C ASP A 125 -23.27 -27.68 25.72
N GLY A 126 -23.32 -26.79 26.72
CA GLY A 126 -22.36 -25.70 26.93
C GLY A 126 -20.96 -26.14 27.37
N GLN A 127 -20.32 -27.03 26.61
CA GLN A 127 -18.91 -27.39 26.76
C GLN A 127 -18.18 -27.35 25.41
N ILE A 128 -17.07 -26.63 25.38
CA ILE A 128 -16.10 -26.59 24.28
C ILE A 128 -15.32 -27.91 24.34
N ASP A 129 -15.85 -28.93 23.69
CA ASP A 129 -15.11 -30.16 23.43
C ASP A 129 -14.36 -29.97 22.11
N ALA A 130 -13.02 -29.95 22.17
CA ALA A 130 -12.12 -29.90 21.02
C ALA A 130 -12.17 -31.23 20.23
N ARG A 131 -13.32 -31.51 19.61
CA ARG A 131 -13.48 -32.61 18.66
C ARG A 131 -13.21 -32.09 17.26
N ASP A 132 -12.36 -32.82 16.56
CA ASP A 132 -12.01 -32.60 15.15
C ASP A 132 -13.31 -32.41 14.33
N PRO A 133 -13.46 -31.30 13.57
CA PRO A 133 -14.67 -31.01 12.77
C PRO A 133 -15.06 -32.13 11.79
N LEU A 134 -14.14 -33.07 11.53
CA LEU A 134 -14.33 -34.27 10.74
C LEU A 134 -15.26 -35.31 11.37
N ASP A 135 -15.43 -35.35 12.70
CA ASP A 135 -16.23 -36.38 13.38
C ASP A 135 -17.71 -36.00 13.53
N MET A 136 -18.06 -34.70 13.56
CA MET A 136 -19.47 -34.27 13.68
C MET A 136 -20.26 -34.33 12.36
N MET A 137 -19.60 -34.38 11.20
CA MET A 137 -20.27 -34.43 9.89
C MET A 137 -20.37 -35.82 9.24
N GLY A 138 -19.85 -36.89 9.85
CA GLY A 138 -20.17 -38.29 9.51
C GLY A 138 -20.12 -38.77 8.04
N VAL A 139 -19.68 -38.00 7.04
CA VAL A 139 -19.93 -38.33 5.62
C VAL A 139 -18.83 -37.85 4.66
N ILE A 140 -17.54 -38.01 4.94
CA ILE A 140 -16.55 -38.13 3.85
C ILE A 140 -15.56 -39.27 4.13
N GLY A 141 -16.09 -40.50 4.18
CA GLY A 141 -15.25 -41.67 3.94
C GLY A 141 -14.66 -41.63 2.53
N LYS A 142 -13.48 -42.21 2.32
CA LYS A 142 -12.78 -42.31 1.00
C LYS A 142 -13.70 -42.77 -0.16
N LYS A 143 -14.78 -43.50 0.14
CA LYS A 143 -15.80 -43.98 -0.83
C LYS A 143 -16.76 -42.90 -1.37
N ASN A 144 -16.96 -41.76 -0.69
CA ASN A 144 -17.89 -40.69 -1.12
C ASN A 144 -17.21 -39.60 -1.97
N ARG A 145 -15.88 -39.64 -2.14
CA ARG A 145 -15.10 -38.57 -2.78
C ARG A 145 -15.32 -38.45 -4.28
N ALA A 146 -15.28 -39.58 -5.00
CA ALA A 146 -15.57 -39.62 -6.43
C ALA A 146 -17.03 -39.24 -6.75
N GLN A 147 -17.93 -39.50 -5.80
CA GLN A 147 -19.35 -39.13 -5.93
C GLN A 147 -19.50 -37.61 -5.92
N TYR A 148 -18.93 -36.89 -4.94
CA TYR A 148 -19.03 -35.43 -4.92
C TYR A 148 -18.43 -34.74 -6.14
N ILE A 149 -17.32 -35.23 -6.71
CA ILE A 149 -16.76 -34.68 -7.96
C ILE A 149 -17.72 -34.88 -9.14
N GLN A 150 -18.38 -36.04 -9.21
CA GLN A 150 -19.38 -36.32 -10.24
C GLN A 150 -20.62 -35.43 -10.07
N LEU A 151 -21.08 -35.23 -8.84
CA LEU A 151 -22.19 -34.33 -8.51
C LEU A 151 -21.86 -32.88 -8.85
N ASP A 152 -20.67 -32.39 -8.49
CA ASP A 152 -20.22 -31.02 -8.83
C ASP A 152 -20.18 -30.82 -10.37
N ARG A 153 -19.74 -31.83 -11.13
CA ARG A 153 -19.78 -31.81 -12.61
C ARG A 153 -21.19 -31.86 -13.18
N GLU A 154 -22.11 -32.58 -12.52
CA GLU A 154 -23.52 -32.63 -12.90
C GLU A 154 -24.19 -31.27 -12.68
N VAL A 155 -23.91 -30.60 -11.56
CA VAL A 155 -24.36 -29.23 -11.30
C VAL A 155 -23.85 -28.27 -12.37
N ALA A 156 -22.58 -28.35 -12.77
CA ALA A 156 -22.04 -27.50 -13.85
C ALA A 156 -22.81 -27.69 -15.17
N LYS A 157 -23.14 -28.94 -15.53
CA LYS A 157 -23.96 -29.25 -16.72
C LYS A 157 -25.38 -28.70 -16.61
N ILE A 158 -26.00 -28.80 -15.44
CA ILE A 158 -27.33 -28.23 -15.18
C ILE A 158 -27.30 -26.71 -15.36
N LEU A 159 -26.26 -26.05 -14.85
CA LEU A 159 -26.10 -24.59 -14.97
C LEU A 159 -25.93 -24.15 -16.42
N ASP A 160 -25.09 -24.83 -17.20
CA ASP A 160 -24.89 -24.49 -18.61
C ASP A 160 -26.18 -24.74 -19.42
N LYS A 161 -26.88 -25.85 -19.17
CA LYS A 161 -28.17 -26.15 -19.81
C LYS A 161 -29.23 -25.11 -19.43
N GLN A 162 -29.31 -24.72 -18.16
CA GLN A 162 -30.29 -23.72 -17.73
C GLN A 162 -29.98 -22.34 -18.30
N ALA A 163 -28.69 -21.98 -18.42
CA ALA A 163 -28.28 -20.75 -19.09
C ALA A 163 -28.75 -20.71 -20.55
N GLU A 164 -28.62 -21.82 -21.28
CA GLU A 164 -29.12 -21.95 -22.64
C GLU A 164 -30.66 -21.83 -22.72
N VAL A 165 -31.39 -22.49 -21.81
CA VAL A 165 -32.86 -22.42 -21.75
C VAL A 165 -33.35 -21.00 -21.48
N VAL A 166 -32.79 -20.33 -20.47
CA VAL A 166 -33.17 -18.95 -20.12
C VAL A 166 -32.81 -18.01 -21.27
N TYR A 167 -31.65 -18.19 -21.90
CA TYR A 167 -31.24 -17.41 -23.07
C TYR A 167 -32.25 -17.52 -24.23
N GLU A 168 -32.65 -18.74 -24.61
CA GLU A 168 -33.63 -18.96 -25.68
C GLU A 168 -35.03 -18.45 -25.30
N ARG A 169 -35.41 -18.53 -24.02
CA ARG A 169 -36.68 -17.96 -23.52
C ARG A 169 -36.70 -16.43 -23.58
N ILE A 170 -35.60 -15.76 -23.23
CA ILE A 170 -35.46 -14.30 -23.39
C ILE A 170 -35.52 -13.92 -24.87
N ARG A 171 -34.82 -14.67 -25.73
CA ARG A 171 -34.82 -14.46 -27.19
C ARG A 171 -36.24 -14.51 -27.77
N LYS A 172 -37.03 -15.51 -27.36
CA LYS A 172 -38.43 -15.72 -27.77
C LYS A 172 -39.43 -14.81 -27.07
N ASN A 173 -38.98 -13.94 -26.15
CA ASN A 173 -39.81 -13.06 -25.34
C ASN A 173 -40.82 -13.79 -24.43
N TYR A 174 -40.42 -14.95 -23.92
CA TYR A 174 -41.28 -15.77 -23.08
C TYR A 174 -41.70 -15.06 -21.78
N TYR A 175 -40.80 -14.27 -21.19
CA TYR A 175 -41.04 -13.58 -19.92
C TYR A 175 -41.84 -12.28 -20.03
N ALA A 176 -42.28 -11.88 -21.23
CA ALA A 176 -43.14 -10.70 -21.41
C ALA A 176 -44.20 -10.93 -22.49
N PRO A 177 -45.13 -11.88 -22.28
CA PRO A 177 -46.15 -12.24 -23.27
C PRO A 177 -47.12 -11.08 -23.55
N GLN A 178 -47.37 -10.20 -22.57
CA GLN A 178 -48.21 -9.01 -22.69
C GLN A 178 -47.42 -7.70 -22.90
N GLY A 179 -46.11 -7.79 -23.17
CA GLY A 179 -45.24 -6.61 -23.31
C GLY A 179 -44.72 -6.02 -22.00
N GLN A 180 -45.16 -6.55 -20.85
CA GLN A 180 -44.57 -6.27 -19.52
C GLN A 180 -43.90 -7.53 -18.98
N PHE A 181 -42.79 -7.35 -18.26
CA PHE A 181 -42.01 -8.43 -17.67
C PHE A 181 -42.78 -9.11 -16.53
N GLU A 182 -43.15 -10.36 -16.75
CA GLU A 182 -43.84 -11.19 -15.78
C GLU A 182 -42.83 -11.90 -14.87
N THR A 183 -42.64 -11.33 -13.67
CA THR A 183 -41.65 -11.83 -12.69
C THR A 183 -41.92 -13.28 -12.26
N GLN A 184 -43.19 -13.73 -12.32
CA GLN A 184 -43.59 -15.09 -11.95
C GLN A 184 -42.93 -16.15 -12.83
N LEU A 185 -42.92 -15.94 -14.15
CA LEU A 185 -42.34 -16.89 -15.11
C LEU A 185 -40.82 -17.03 -14.91
N PHE A 186 -40.12 -15.93 -14.64
CA PHE A 186 -38.69 -15.96 -14.34
C PHE A 186 -38.40 -16.62 -12.99
N ARG A 187 -39.22 -16.32 -11.97
CA ARG A 187 -39.13 -16.96 -10.66
C ARG A 187 -39.27 -18.48 -10.78
N ASP A 188 -40.26 -18.97 -11.50
CA ASP A 188 -40.52 -20.40 -11.64
C ASP A 188 -39.34 -21.15 -12.28
N ASP A 189 -38.66 -20.51 -13.23
CA ASP A 189 -37.44 -21.05 -13.84
C ASP A 189 -36.25 -21.10 -12.87
N MET A 190 -36.10 -20.08 -12.03
CA MET A 190 -35.07 -20.08 -10.97
C MET A 190 -35.40 -21.10 -9.88
N MET A 191 -36.68 -21.27 -9.55
CA MET A 191 -37.13 -22.29 -8.59
C MET A 191 -36.92 -23.70 -9.12
N THR A 192 -37.11 -23.91 -10.42
CA THR A 192 -36.78 -25.18 -11.10
C THR A 192 -35.28 -25.45 -11.00
N LEU A 193 -34.44 -24.46 -11.30
CA LEU A 193 -32.98 -24.57 -11.15
C LEU A 193 -32.56 -24.94 -9.73
N VAL A 194 -33.11 -24.25 -8.71
CA VAL A 194 -32.84 -24.53 -7.30
C VAL A 194 -33.22 -25.97 -6.95
N THR A 195 -34.37 -26.42 -7.44
CA THR A 195 -34.90 -27.75 -7.17
C THR A 195 -34.03 -28.82 -7.84
N ASP A 196 -33.64 -28.63 -9.10
CA ASP A 196 -32.82 -29.56 -9.85
C ASP A 196 -31.45 -29.75 -9.18
N ILE A 197 -30.79 -28.65 -8.78
CA ILE A 197 -29.48 -28.71 -8.10
C ILE A 197 -29.60 -29.35 -6.71
N ALA A 198 -30.69 -29.08 -5.97
CA ALA A 198 -30.89 -29.71 -4.68
C ALA A 198 -31.08 -31.23 -4.79
N HIS A 199 -31.79 -31.71 -5.82
CA HIS A 199 -31.98 -33.15 -6.06
C HIS A 199 -30.70 -33.86 -6.49
N VAL A 200 -29.73 -33.16 -7.09
CA VAL A 200 -28.40 -33.74 -7.37
C VAL A 200 -27.74 -34.20 -6.07
N TYR A 201 -27.71 -33.34 -5.04
CA TYR A 201 -27.08 -33.70 -3.77
C TYR A 201 -27.99 -34.52 -2.84
N GLN A 202 -29.31 -34.31 -2.89
CA GLN A 202 -30.28 -34.94 -2.01
C GLN A 202 -31.53 -35.41 -2.79
N PRO A 203 -31.45 -36.53 -3.52
CA PRO A 203 -32.52 -36.98 -4.41
C PRO A 203 -33.83 -37.38 -3.72
N ASN A 204 -33.80 -37.61 -2.41
CA ASN A 204 -34.97 -38.06 -1.64
C ASN A 204 -35.84 -36.92 -1.09
N LEU A 205 -35.44 -35.65 -1.26
CA LEU A 205 -36.18 -34.51 -0.74
C LEU A 205 -37.39 -34.18 -1.62
N LYS A 206 -38.61 -34.28 -1.09
CA LYS A 206 -39.82 -33.88 -1.83
C LYS A 206 -39.92 -32.36 -2.07
N ASN A 207 -39.45 -31.55 -1.12
CA ASN A 207 -39.50 -30.08 -1.19
C ASN A 207 -38.22 -29.47 -0.58
N PRO A 208 -37.16 -29.24 -1.39
CA PRO A 208 -35.86 -28.84 -0.87
C PRO A 208 -35.85 -27.55 -0.04
N LEU A 209 -36.63 -26.54 -0.45
CA LEU A 209 -36.71 -25.25 0.25
C LEU A 209 -37.35 -25.34 1.64
N LEU A 210 -38.26 -26.29 1.85
CA LEU A 210 -38.94 -26.46 3.15
C LEU A 210 -38.08 -27.25 4.14
N SER A 211 -37.08 -28.00 3.65
CA SER A 211 -36.11 -28.72 4.47
C SER A 211 -34.88 -27.88 4.85
N THR A 212 -34.74 -26.67 4.30
CA THR A 212 -33.58 -25.80 4.56
C THR A 212 -33.87 -24.84 5.70
N SER A 213 -32.87 -24.58 6.56
CA SER A 213 -32.99 -23.59 7.64
C SER A 213 -33.29 -22.19 7.08
N PRO A 214 -34.24 -21.43 7.67
CA PRO A 214 -34.50 -20.05 7.29
C PRO A 214 -33.24 -19.17 7.34
N GLU A 215 -32.33 -19.45 8.26
CA GLU A 215 -31.06 -18.73 8.39
C GLU A 215 -30.13 -18.98 7.20
N GLN A 216 -29.98 -20.24 6.77
CA GLN A 216 -29.16 -20.60 5.62
C GLN A 216 -29.71 -19.98 4.34
N LEU A 217 -31.04 -19.95 4.20
CA LEU A 217 -31.71 -19.30 3.07
C LEU A 217 -31.49 -17.79 3.08
N ALA A 218 -31.63 -17.12 4.23
CA ALA A 218 -31.39 -15.69 4.35
C ALA A 218 -29.93 -15.32 4.03
N ARG A 219 -28.96 -16.12 4.50
CA ARG A 219 -27.53 -15.95 4.18
C ARG A 219 -27.27 -16.13 2.69
N ALA A 220 -27.85 -17.15 2.06
CA ALA A 220 -27.73 -17.38 0.62
C ALA A 220 -28.32 -16.22 -0.20
N ILE A 221 -29.50 -15.72 0.15
CA ILE A 221 -30.13 -14.57 -0.51
C ILE A 221 -29.23 -13.33 -0.41
N ASN A 222 -28.66 -13.06 0.77
CA ASN A 222 -27.73 -11.95 0.95
C ASN A 222 -26.48 -12.09 0.06
N ARG A 223 -25.91 -13.29 -0.01
CA ARG A 223 -24.74 -13.59 -0.85
C ARG A 223 -25.03 -13.44 -2.34
N ILE A 224 -26.18 -13.93 -2.81
CA ILE A 224 -26.63 -13.77 -4.20
C ILE A 224 -26.79 -12.28 -4.52
N GLY A 225 -27.44 -11.51 -3.65
CA GLY A 225 -27.65 -10.08 -3.85
C GLY A 225 -26.34 -9.31 -3.99
N LEU A 226 -25.36 -9.59 -3.14
CA LEU A 226 -24.06 -8.94 -3.19
C LEU A 226 -23.23 -9.33 -4.42
N HIS A 227 -23.19 -10.61 -4.78
CA HIS A 227 -22.47 -11.05 -5.96
C HIS A 227 -23.09 -10.44 -7.23
N LEU A 228 -24.41 -10.34 -7.28
CA LEU A 228 -25.11 -9.66 -8.37
C LEU A 228 -24.78 -8.16 -8.42
N LEU A 229 -24.71 -7.47 -7.28
CA LEU A 229 -24.28 -6.06 -7.23
C LEU A 229 -22.86 -5.89 -7.79
N VAL A 230 -21.94 -6.77 -7.43
CA VAL A 230 -20.56 -6.77 -7.95
C VAL A 230 -20.51 -7.01 -9.45
N VAL A 231 -21.36 -7.91 -9.97
CA VAL A 231 -21.49 -8.14 -11.42
C VAL A 231 -22.08 -6.91 -12.11
N MET A 232 -23.08 -6.26 -11.53
CA MET A 232 -23.70 -5.05 -12.07
C MET A 232 -22.74 -3.86 -12.08
N ASP A 233 -21.89 -3.72 -11.06
CA ASP A 233 -20.84 -2.67 -11.01
C ASP A 233 -19.78 -2.82 -12.10
N GLN A 234 -19.58 -4.02 -12.62
CA GLN A 234 -18.60 -4.28 -13.68
C GLN A 234 -19.14 -3.95 -15.07
N LEU A 235 -20.42 -3.60 -15.19
CA LEU A 235 -21.03 -3.23 -16.46
C LEU A 235 -20.77 -1.74 -16.75
N PRO A 236 -20.46 -1.38 -18.02
CA PRO A 236 -20.25 0.00 -18.46
C PRO A 236 -21.55 0.81 -18.54
N ILE A 237 -22.67 0.20 -18.13
CA ILE A 237 -23.99 0.83 -18.03
C ILE A 237 -24.40 0.76 -16.57
N ASP A 238 -24.90 1.89 -16.05
CA ASP A 238 -25.51 1.95 -14.72
C ASP A 238 -26.88 1.26 -14.70
N LEU A 239 -26.88 -0.07 -14.77
CA LEU A 239 -28.09 -0.89 -14.65
C LEU A 239 -28.73 -0.78 -13.25
N LYS A 240 -28.02 -0.20 -12.26
CA LYS A 240 -28.58 0.00 -10.91
C LYS A 240 -29.63 1.11 -10.89
N ALA A 241 -29.55 2.05 -11.82
CA ALA A 241 -30.56 3.08 -12.02
C ALA A 241 -31.78 2.60 -12.82
N TYR A 242 -31.74 1.39 -13.39
CA TYR A 242 -32.78 0.88 -14.28
C TYR A 242 -33.84 0.11 -13.47
N ASN A 243 -35.10 0.21 -13.91
CA ASN A 243 -36.12 -0.69 -13.40
C ASN A 243 -35.99 -2.10 -14.02
N ILE A 244 -36.67 -3.09 -13.44
CA ILE A 244 -36.58 -4.50 -13.89
C ILE A 244 -36.99 -4.65 -15.37
N GLN A 245 -37.98 -3.88 -15.82
CA GLN A 245 -38.43 -3.87 -17.21
C GLN A 245 -37.33 -3.38 -18.16
N GLN A 246 -36.70 -2.25 -17.85
CA GLN A 246 -35.60 -1.68 -18.64
C GLN A 246 -34.38 -2.61 -18.68
N THR A 247 -34.09 -3.28 -17.56
CA THR A 247 -33.03 -4.28 -17.48
C THR A 247 -33.34 -5.46 -18.40
N TYR A 248 -34.58 -6.00 -18.34
CA TYR A 248 -35.03 -7.08 -19.22
C TYR A 248 -35.00 -6.69 -20.70
N ASP A 249 -35.47 -5.50 -21.05
CA ASP A 249 -35.48 -5.02 -22.43
C ASP A 249 -34.06 -4.81 -22.98
N THR A 250 -33.13 -4.35 -22.14
CA THR A 250 -31.71 -4.20 -22.48
C THR A 250 -31.07 -5.58 -22.73
N VAL A 251 -31.29 -6.54 -21.83
CA VAL A 251 -30.79 -7.92 -21.98
C VAL A 251 -31.42 -8.60 -23.20
N ARG A 252 -32.72 -8.41 -23.44
CA ARG A 252 -33.42 -8.96 -24.61
C ARG A 252 -32.90 -8.35 -25.91
N HIS A 253 -32.64 -7.05 -25.94
CA HIS A 253 -32.03 -6.39 -27.09
C HIS A 253 -30.66 -7.02 -27.37
N ALA A 254 -29.81 -7.13 -26.36
CA ALA A 254 -28.50 -7.76 -26.45
C ALA A 254 -28.57 -9.20 -26.96
N VAL A 255 -29.47 -10.04 -26.42
CA VAL A 255 -29.67 -11.44 -26.83
C VAL A 255 -30.15 -11.55 -28.28
N LYS A 256 -31.08 -10.70 -28.73
CA LYS A 256 -31.55 -10.68 -30.12
C LYS A 256 -30.45 -10.24 -31.08
N VAL A 257 -29.70 -9.22 -30.69
CA VAL A 257 -28.57 -8.70 -31.47
C VAL A 257 -27.48 -9.76 -31.58
N TYR A 258 -27.14 -10.43 -30.47
CA TYR A 258 -26.13 -11.49 -30.41
C TYR A 258 -26.51 -12.76 -31.18
N GLY A 259 -27.78 -13.19 -31.15
CA GLY A 259 -28.27 -14.32 -31.95
C GLY A 259 -28.09 -14.15 -33.47
N ASN A 260 -28.00 -12.92 -33.96
CA ASN A 260 -27.64 -12.62 -35.35
C ASN A 260 -26.11 -12.65 -35.59
N TYR A 261 -25.30 -12.45 -34.54
CA TYR A 261 -23.84 -12.38 -34.57
C TYR A 261 -23.11 -13.72 -34.37
N VAL A 262 -23.75 -14.78 -33.85
CA VAL A 262 -23.17 -16.15 -33.75
C VAL A 262 -22.75 -16.70 -35.12
N LYS A 263 -23.26 -16.13 -36.23
CA LYS A 263 -22.77 -16.40 -37.59
C LYS A 263 -21.37 -15.81 -37.92
N ALA A 264 -20.77 -15.04 -37.02
CA ALA A 264 -19.45 -14.40 -37.16
C ALA A 264 -18.43 -14.88 -36.08
N SER A 265 -18.52 -16.16 -35.71
CA SER A 265 -17.85 -16.84 -34.58
C SER A 265 -16.31 -16.76 -34.42
N PRO A 266 -15.44 -16.43 -35.41
CA PRO A 266 -13.98 -16.58 -35.20
C PRO A 266 -13.31 -15.61 -34.20
N TYR A 267 -14.03 -14.66 -33.61
CA TYR A 267 -13.43 -13.58 -32.80
C TYR A 267 -13.94 -13.53 -31.34
N ILE A 268 -14.58 -14.60 -30.85
CA ILE A 268 -15.36 -14.62 -29.60
C ILE A 268 -14.56 -15.04 -28.34
N ASP A 269 -13.45 -15.77 -28.46
CA ASP A 269 -12.63 -16.24 -27.33
C ASP A 269 -11.92 -15.14 -26.51
N TRP A 270 -11.96 -13.89 -26.98
CA TRP A 270 -11.29 -12.76 -26.32
C TRP A 270 -12.15 -12.08 -25.24
N ALA A 271 -13.48 -12.24 -25.26
CA ALA A 271 -14.39 -11.39 -24.48
C ALA A 271 -14.82 -11.95 -23.11
N SER A 272 -14.78 -13.28 -22.87
CA SER A 272 -14.97 -13.85 -21.52
C SER A 272 -13.89 -13.35 -20.55
N LYS A 273 -12.71 -13.00 -21.08
CA LYS A 273 -11.62 -12.34 -20.36
C LYS A 273 -11.91 -10.87 -20.00
N GLY A 274 -12.98 -10.27 -20.53
CA GLY A 274 -13.35 -8.87 -20.33
C GLY A 274 -13.91 -8.54 -18.93
N LEU A 275 -14.53 -9.51 -18.24
CA LEU A 275 -14.95 -9.37 -16.83
C LEU A 275 -13.74 -9.13 -15.90
N LEU A 276 -12.58 -9.68 -16.25
CA LEU A 276 -11.34 -9.49 -15.49
C LEU A 276 -10.68 -8.12 -15.77
N PHE A 277 -10.92 -7.53 -16.95
CA PHE A 277 -10.38 -6.21 -17.30
C PHE A 277 -10.96 -5.07 -16.44
N GLY A 278 -12.24 -5.12 -16.10
CA GLY A 278 -12.86 -4.13 -15.19
C GLY A 278 -12.23 -4.11 -13.79
N ARG A 279 -11.77 -5.28 -13.31
CA ARG A 279 -11.12 -5.42 -12.00
C ARG A 279 -9.66 -4.99 -12.01
N VAL A 280 -8.92 -5.28 -13.07
CA VAL A 280 -7.52 -4.83 -13.22
C VAL A 280 -7.46 -3.31 -13.35
N VAL A 281 -8.40 -2.69 -14.07
CA VAL A 281 -8.41 -1.24 -14.32
C VAL A 281 -8.84 -0.43 -13.09
N THR A 282 -9.76 -0.93 -12.27
CA THR A 282 -10.15 -0.28 -10.99
C THR A 282 -9.04 -0.35 -9.94
N SER A 283 -8.14 -1.34 -10.00
CA SER A 283 -7.02 -1.50 -9.06
C SER A 283 -5.78 -0.63 -9.33
N ILE A 284 -5.72 0.09 -10.47
CA ILE A 284 -4.49 0.75 -10.95
C ILE A 284 -4.42 2.27 -10.69
N ASN A 285 -5.54 2.94 -10.35
CA ASN A 285 -5.69 4.37 -9.97
C ASN A 285 -6.87 4.98 -10.76
N PRO A 286 -7.87 5.65 -10.13
CA PRO A 286 -9.05 6.22 -10.80
C PRO A 286 -8.74 7.17 -11.97
N VAL A 287 -7.55 7.76 -12.02
CA VAL A 287 -7.09 8.62 -13.14
C VAL A 287 -6.86 7.84 -14.43
N THR A 288 -6.50 6.56 -14.36
CA THR A 288 -6.28 5.71 -15.55
C THR A 288 -7.58 5.31 -16.25
N LEU A 289 -8.70 5.25 -15.53
CA LEU A 289 -10.05 5.13 -16.11
C LEU A 289 -10.38 6.35 -16.99
N GLY A 290 -10.05 7.56 -16.52
CA GLY A 290 -10.27 8.80 -17.27
C GLY A 290 -9.41 8.92 -18.54
N LEU A 291 -8.17 8.42 -18.51
CA LEU A 291 -7.26 8.44 -19.67
C LEU A 291 -7.66 7.45 -20.77
N TRP A 292 -8.19 6.28 -20.42
CA TRP A 292 -8.66 5.30 -21.42
C TRP A 292 -10.00 5.70 -22.03
N TRP A 293 -10.90 6.27 -21.23
CA TRP A 293 -12.19 6.80 -21.71
C TRP A 293 -11.99 8.01 -22.63
N GLY A 294 -11.09 8.93 -22.28
CA GLY A 294 -10.73 10.09 -23.11
C GLY A 294 -10.04 9.73 -24.45
N ALA A 295 -9.36 8.58 -24.53
CA ALA A 295 -8.79 8.08 -25.78
C ALA A 295 -9.84 7.46 -26.72
N ALA A 296 -10.93 6.89 -26.19
CA ALA A 296 -12.02 6.33 -26.99
C ALA A 296 -12.90 7.42 -27.64
N GLU A 297 -13.00 8.60 -27.02
CA GLU A 297 -13.76 9.74 -27.55
C GLU A 297 -13.10 10.49 -28.71
N LEU A 298 -11.82 10.22 -28.98
CA LEU A 298 -11.09 10.74 -30.14
C LEU A 298 -11.26 9.87 -31.41
N GLY A 299 -11.92 8.71 -31.33
CA GLY A 299 -12.17 7.79 -32.46
C GLY A 299 -13.61 7.79 -32.98
N LYS A 300 -14.16 8.95 -33.37
CA LYS A 300 -15.62 9.18 -33.56
C LYS A 300 -16.35 8.48 -34.71
N PHE A 301 -15.78 7.50 -35.41
CA PHE A 301 -16.55 6.70 -36.40
C PHE A 301 -16.54 5.17 -36.18
N GLY A 302 -15.81 4.65 -35.18
CA GLY A 302 -15.82 3.22 -34.82
C GLY A 302 -16.40 2.90 -33.44
N ALA A 303 -16.44 3.88 -32.53
CA ALA A 303 -16.72 3.67 -31.11
C ALA A 303 -18.16 3.21 -30.79
N LYS A 304 -19.18 3.69 -31.51
CA LYS A 304 -20.59 3.38 -31.18
C LYS A 304 -20.95 1.90 -31.39
N LYS A 305 -20.34 1.25 -32.40
CA LYS A 305 -20.55 -0.18 -32.72
C LYS A 305 -19.72 -1.10 -31.83
N ILE A 306 -18.57 -0.63 -31.35
CA ILE A 306 -17.73 -1.33 -30.37
C ILE A 306 -18.34 -1.24 -28.97
N ALA A 307 -18.80 -0.06 -28.56
CA ALA A 307 -19.49 0.15 -27.28
C ALA A 307 -20.78 -0.67 -27.19
N SER A 308 -21.64 -0.63 -28.22
CA SER A 308 -22.85 -1.46 -28.24
C SER A 308 -22.52 -2.96 -28.20
N ARG A 309 -21.46 -3.40 -28.89
CA ARG A 309 -21.00 -4.79 -28.86
C ARG A 309 -20.51 -5.24 -27.49
N ILE A 310 -19.74 -4.40 -26.79
CA ILE A 310 -19.25 -4.68 -25.43
C ILE A 310 -20.42 -4.78 -24.45
N ILE A 311 -21.36 -3.82 -24.55
CA ILE A 311 -22.61 -3.79 -23.79
C ILE A 311 -23.43 -5.07 -24.00
N ASP A 312 -23.64 -5.46 -25.25
CA ASP A 312 -24.46 -6.64 -25.60
C ASP A 312 -23.81 -7.93 -25.10
N GLN A 313 -22.48 -8.05 -25.19
CA GLN A 313 -21.73 -9.21 -24.70
C GLN A 313 -21.75 -9.31 -23.17
N GLN A 314 -21.62 -8.19 -22.48
CA GLN A 314 -21.60 -8.16 -21.02
C GLN A 314 -23.00 -8.37 -20.42
N ALA A 315 -24.07 -7.95 -21.09
CA ALA A 315 -25.44 -8.28 -20.70
C ALA A 315 -25.72 -9.80 -20.76
N ILE A 316 -25.12 -10.51 -21.71
CA ILE A 316 -25.18 -11.98 -21.80
C ILE A 316 -24.32 -12.62 -20.69
N GLY A 317 -23.13 -12.09 -20.44
CA GLY A 317 -22.28 -12.50 -19.31
C GLY A 317 -22.97 -12.32 -17.95
N MET A 318 -23.76 -11.26 -17.78
CA MET A 318 -24.56 -11.01 -16.58
C MET A 318 -25.61 -12.11 -16.35
N LEU A 319 -26.31 -12.55 -17.41
CA LEU A 319 -27.30 -13.61 -17.31
C LEU A 319 -26.67 -14.93 -16.87
N GLN A 320 -25.56 -15.31 -17.50
CA GLN A 320 -24.83 -16.52 -17.16
C GLN A 320 -24.26 -16.43 -15.73
N SER A 321 -23.77 -15.26 -15.34
CA SER A 321 -23.29 -15.01 -13.98
C SER A 321 -24.42 -15.18 -12.96
N LEU A 322 -25.59 -14.57 -13.18
CA LEU A 322 -26.76 -14.69 -12.30
C LEU A 322 -27.16 -16.16 -12.05
N ILE A 323 -27.24 -16.95 -13.12
CA ILE A 323 -27.58 -18.38 -13.03
C ILE A 323 -26.51 -19.15 -12.25
N ARG A 324 -25.23 -18.88 -12.52
CA ARG A 324 -24.10 -19.49 -11.80
C ARG A 324 -24.07 -19.10 -10.32
N VAL A 325 -24.30 -17.83 -9.98
CA VAL A 325 -24.35 -17.35 -8.59
C VAL A 325 -25.42 -18.12 -7.80
N ILE A 326 -26.65 -18.16 -8.33
CA ILE A 326 -27.75 -18.87 -7.69
C ILE A 326 -27.41 -20.36 -7.56
N GLY A 327 -26.89 -20.95 -8.64
CA GLY A 327 -26.50 -22.35 -8.67
C GLY A 327 -25.44 -22.74 -7.64
N TYR A 328 -24.38 -21.94 -7.53
CA TYR A 328 -23.29 -22.18 -6.59
C TYR A 328 -23.72 -22.00 -5.14
N GLU A 329 -24.62 -21.05 -4.86
CA GLU A 329 -25.16 -20.87 -3.51
C GLU A 329 -26.07 -22.02 -3.10
N VAL A 330 -26.92 -22.49 -4.00
CA VAL A 330 -27.75 -23.69 -3.79
C VAL A 330 -26.87 -24.92 -3.59
N ALA A 331 -25.86 -25.12 -4.44
CA ALA A 331 -24.89 -26.20 -4.30
C ALA A 331 -24.09 -26.11 -2.99
N GLY A 332 -23.81 -24.90 -2.50
CA GLY A 332 -23.21 -24.69 -1.18
C GLY A 332 -24.12 -25.09 -0.01
N ILE A 333 -25.43 -24.88 -0.13
CA ILE A 333 -26.40 -25.26 0.92
C ILE A 333 -26.52 -26.78 1.01
N TYR A 334 -26.72 -27.47 -0.12
CA TYR A 334 -26.98 -28.92 -0.11
C TYR A 334 -25.72 -29.79 -0.25
N GLY A 335 -24.66 -29.25 -0.82
CA GLY A 335 -23.38 -29.92 -1.06
C GLY A 335 -22.29 -29.59 -0.03
N GLY A 336 -22.57 -28.72 0.95
CA GLY A 336 -21.68 -28.32 2.04
C GLY A 336 -20.46 -27.56 1.55
N ASP A 337 -19.30 -28.21 1.58
CA ASP A 337 -17.99 -27.64 1.19
C ASP A 337 -17.81 -27.37 -0.31
N PHE A 338 -18.89 -27.32 -1.10
CA PHE A 338 -18.86 -27.07 -2.54
C PHE A 338 -17.98 -25.87 -2.94
N ARG A 339 -17.88 -24.84 -2.10
CA ARG A 339 -17.05 -23.64 -2.34
C ARG A 339 -15.55 -23.95 -2.25
N HIS A 340 -15.18 -24.79 -1.30
CA HIS A 340 -13.80 -25.13 -0.95
C HIS A 340 -13.22 -26.31 -1.76
N ARG A 341 -14.06 -26.98 -2.55
CA ARG A 341 -13.67 -28.06 -3.49
C ARG A 341 -13.12 -27.54 -4.83
N ASP A 342 -12.98 -26.23 -4.98
CA ASP A 342 -12.57 -25.61 -6.24
C ASP A 342 -11.04 -25.47 -6.38
N ALA A 343 -10.53 -25.70 -7.59
CA ALA A 343 -9.10 -25.54 -7.88
C ALA A 343 -8.62 -24.09 -7.66
N ASN A 344 -9.44 -23.09 -7.99
CA ASN A 344 -9.08 -21.68 -7.80
C ASN A 344 -9.04 -21.30 -6.32
N TRP A 345 -9.90 -21.90 -5.48
CA TRP A 345 -9.83 -21.74 -4.03
C TRP A 345 -8.53 -22.31 -3.47
N CYS A 346 -8.17 -23.54 -3.87
CA CYS A 346 -6.91 -24.17 -3.47
C CYS A 346 -5.70 -23.31 -3.84
N TYR A 347 -5.64 -22.80 -5.08
CA TYR A 347 -4.56 -21.89 -5.50
C TYR A 347 -4.54 -20.60 -4.69
N GLY A 348 -5.70 -19.96 -4.48
CA GLY A 348 -5.81 -18.75 -3.67
C GLY A 348 -5.26 -18.94 -2.25
N VAL A 349 -5.63 -20.05 -1.58
CA VAL A 349 -5.12 -20.38 -0.25
C VAL A 349 -3.59 -20.53 -0.27
N GLU A 350 -3.02 -21.22 -1.25
CA GLU A 350 -1.56 -21.36 -1.37
C GLU A 350 -0.84 -20.04 -1.66
N VAL A 351 -1.45 -19.11 -2.40
CA VAL A 351 -0.92 -17.75 -2.57
C VAL A 351 -0.89 -17.00 -1.24
N THR A 352 -1.92 -17.14 -0.39
CA THR A 352 -1.88 -16.53 0.97
C THR A 352 -0.84 -17.16 1.87
N GLN A 353 -0.66 -18.49 1.79
CA GLN A 353 0.40 -19.21 2.50
C GLN A 353 1.78 -18.75 2.05
N MET A 354 1.96 -18.54 0.74
CA MET A 354 3.20 -18.00 0.18
C MET A 354 3.45 -16.58 0.69
N ALA A 355 2.46 -15.69 0.63
CA ALA A 355 2.58 -14.30 1.07
C ALA A 355 2.86 -14.16 2.58
N ALA A 356 2.31 -15.06 3.40
CA ALA A 356 2.57 -15.07 4.84
C ALA A 356 3.93 -15.69 5.18
N THR A 357 4.33 -16.76 4.48
CA THR A 357 5.57 -17.49 4.80
C THR A 357 6.81 -16.78 4.24
N LEU A 358 6.72 -16.22 3.04
CA LEU A 358 7.84 -15.54 2.39
C LEU A 358 7.88 -14.07 2.76
N PRO A 359 9.06 -13.43 2.72
CA PRO A 359 9.15 -12.03 3.08
C PRO A 359 8.32 -11.16 2.14
N ALA A 360 7.50 -10.31 2.75
CA ALA A 360 6.55 -9.47 2.05
C ALA A 360 7.29 -8.24 1.48
N SER A 361 7.14 -8.01 0.18
CA SER A 361 7.47 -6.75 -0.44
C SER A 361 6.19 -6.12 -1.00
N ARG A 362 6.20 -4.81 -1.23
CA ARG A 362 5.08 -4.14 -1.92
C ARG A 362 4.79 -4.80 -3.27
N ALA A 363 5.83 -5.18 -4.01
CA ALA A 363 5.69 -5.86 -5.28
C ALA A 363 5.09 -7.26 -5.12
N SER A 364 5.50 -8.02 -4.10
CA SER A 364 5.00 -9.37 -3.86
C SER A 364 3.55 -9.36 -3.36
N ILE A 365 3.19 -8.46 -2.43
CA ILE A 365 1.81 -8.25 -1.97
C ILE A 365 0.93 -7.81 -3.14
N GLN A 366 1.36 -6.83 -3.92
CA GLN A 366 0.59 -6.34 -5.07
C GLN A 366 0.41 -7.44 -6.13
N SER A 367 1.45 -8.25 -6.37
CA SER A 367 1.38 -9.37 -7.29
C SER A 367 0.44 -10.46 -6.78
N ALA A 368 0.50 -10.81 -5.49
CA ALA A 368 -0.38 -11.79 -4.86
C ALA A 368 -1.84 -11.31 -4.85
N MET A 369 -2.10 -10.02 -4.59
CA MET A 369 -3.43 -9.43 -4.73
C MET A 369 -3.92 -9.50 -6.18
N LYS A 370 -3.07 -9.18 -7.17
CA LYS A 370 -3.41 -9.30 -8.61
C LYS A 370 -3.74 -10.73 -8.99
N GLU A 371 -3.00 -11.71 -8.49
CA GLU A 371 -3.30 -13.13 -8.70
C GLU A 371 -4.67 -13.48 -8.13
N ILE A 372 -4.97 -13.12 -6.88
CA ILE A 372 -6.32 -13.32 -6.31
C ILE A 372 -7.40 -12.61 -7.13
N THR A 373 -7.15 -11.40 -7.63
CA THR A 373 -8.12 -10.67 -8.47
C THR A 373 -8.45 -11.43 -9.75
N ARG A 374 -7.48 -12.15 -10.32
CA ARG A 374 -7.63 -12.92 -11.56
C ARG A 374 -8.43 -14.21 -11.38
N LEU A 375 -8.56 -14.72 -10.16
CA LEU A 375 -9.23 -15.99 -9.91
C LEU A 375 -10.73 -15.92 -10.13
N GLU A 376 -11.28 -16.91 -10.84
CA GLU A 376 -12.71 -17.13 -10.96
C GLU A 376 -13.20 -17.96 -9.77
N LEU A 377 -13.44 -17.30 -8.64
CA LEU A 377 -13.96 -17.95 -7.43
C LEU A 377 -15.48 -18.14 -7.54
N ARG A 378 -15.97 -19.24 -6.95
CA ARG A 378 -17.41 -19.56 -6.89
C ARG A 378 -18.19 -18.55 -6.03
N ASN A 379 -17.52 -17.89 -5.08
CA ASN A 379 -18.08 -16.85 -4.25
C ASN A 379 -17.09 -15.67 -4.08
N GLU A 380 -17.59 -14.44 -4.11
CA GLU A 380 -16.77 -13.23 -3.91
C GLU A 380 -16.34 -12.98 -2.45
N TYR A 381 -17.06 -13.54 -1.46
CA TYR A 381 -16.66 -13.50 -0.07
C TYR A 381 -15.31 -14.19 0.16
N ASP A 382 -15.08 -15.29 -0.54
CA ASP A 382 -13.84 -16.05 -0.49
C ASP A 382 -12.67 -15.18 -0.98
N ARG A 383 -12.91 -14.31 -1.97
CA ARG A 383 -11.92 -13.34 -2.44
C ARG A 383 -11.56 -12.31 -1.37
N LEU A 384 -12.56 -11.80 -0.65
CA LEU A 384 -12.35 -10.83 0.42
C LEU A 384 -11.57 -11.46 1.59
N ALA A 385 -11.88 -12.71 1.93
CA ALA A 385 -11.12 -13.47 2.92
C ALA A 385 -9.65 -13.61 2.52
N LEU A 386 -9.38 -13.95 1.25
CA LEU A 386 -8.03 -14.03 0.71
C LEU A 386 -7.30 -12.68 0.75
N TYR A 387 -7.96 -11.57 0.37
CA TYR A 387 -7.36 -10.24 0.45
C TYR A 387 -7.00 -9.83 1.88
N ARG A 388 -7.86 -10.14 2.85
CA ARG A 388 -7.59 -9.85 4.25
C ARG A 388 -6.44 -10.66 4.81
N ALA A 389 -6.39 -11.94 4.46
CA ALA A 389 -5.28 -12.80 4.84
C ALA A 389 -3.96 -12.17 4.36
N ILE A 390 -3.88 -11.77 3.10
CA ILE A 390 -2.70 -11.08 2.56
C ILE A 390 -2.43 -9.75 3.28
N SER A 391 -3.43 -8.88 3.43
CA SER A 391 -3.20 -7.56 4.04
C SER A 391 -2.80 -7.65 5.52
N ALA A 392 -3.28 -8.68 6.23
CA ALA A 392 -2.93 -8.94 7.62
C ALA A 392 -1.61 -9.72 7.77
N GLY A 393 -0.96 -10.12 6.66
CA GLY A 393 0.21 -11.00 6.70
C GLY A 393 -0.08 -12.39 7.28
N LYS A 394 -1.35 -12.82 7.28
CA LYS A 394 -1.80 -14.11 7.81
C LYS A 394 -2.06 -15.08 6.68
N ALA A 395 -1.92 -16.37 6.95
CA ALA A 395 -2.27 -17.41 6.00
C ALA A 395 -3.65 -18.01 6.31
N ILE A 396 -4.42 -18.34 5.27
CA ILE A 396 -5.60 -19.18 5.44
C ILE A 396 -5.16 -20.62 5.67
N SER A 397 -5.74 -21.30 6.66
CA SER A 397 -5.38 -22.69 6.98
C SER A 397 -5.65 -23.64 5.80
N ARG A 398 -4.68 -24.53 5.52
CA ARG A 398 -4.80 -25.59 4.52
C ARG A 398 -5.86 -26.64 4.86
N SER A 399 -6.31 -26.70 6.12
CA SER A 399 -7.38 -27.60 6.57
C SER A 399 -8.71 -27.37 5.83
N HIS A 400 -8.91 -26.18 5.25
CA HIS A 400 -10.10 -25.81 4.48
C HIS A 400 -9.95 -26.11 2.98
N VAL A 401 -8.95 -26.89 2.59
CA VAL A 401 -8.70 -27.24 1.19
C VAL A 401 -8.75 -28.74 1.03
N HIS A 402 -9.55 -29.19 0.06
CA HIS A 402 -9.73 -30.61 -0.24
C HIS A 402 -8.91 -31.02 -1.47
N THR A 403 -7.57 -31.01 -1.36
CA THR A 403 -6.68 -31.36 -2.48
C THR A 403 -6.90 -32.78 -3.01
N GLU A 404 -7.40 -33.67 -2.15
CA GLU A 404 -7.78 -35.05 -2.50
C GLU A 404 -8.94 -35.14 -3.51
N LEU A 405 -9.71 -34.05 -3.71
CA LEU A 405 -10.81 -33.99 -4.65
C LEU A 405 -10.41 -33.41 -6.03
N LEU A 406 -9.19 -32.87 -6.13
CA LEU A 406 -8.66 -32.31 -7.37
C LEU A 406 -8.04 -33.42 -8.23
N THR A 407 -8.25 -33.33 -9.53
CA THR A 407 -7.54 -34.20 -10.49
C THR A 407 -6.04 -33.93 -10.44
N GLU A 408 -5.23 -34.90 -10.87
CA GLU A 408 -3.78 -34.73 -10.93
C GLU A 408 -3.39 -33.56 -11.86
N GLU A 409 -4.15 -33.37 -12.95
CA GLU A 409 -3.95 -32.28 -13.89
C GLU A 409 -4.23 -30.91 -13.26
N GLU A 410 -5.33 -30.76 -12.52
CA GLU A 410 -5.63 -29.53 -11.78
C GLU A 410 -4.56 -29.23 -10.72
N ARG A 411 -4.10 -30.25 -9.99
CA ARG A 411 -3.01 -30.09 -9.01
C ARG A 411 -1.69 -29.68 -9.67
N ARG A 412 -1.40 -30.19 -10.87
CA ARG A 412 -0.23 -29.80 -11.65
C ARG A 412 -0.32 -28.35 -12.13
N GLN A 413 -1.48 -27.93 -12.64
CA GLN A 413 -1.71 -26.55 -13.05
C GLN A 413 -1.57 -25.56 -11.89
N ILE A 414 -2.10 -25.90 -10.71
CA ILE A 414 -1.92 -25.11 -9.48
C ILE A 414 -0.42 -24.98 -9.16
N LEU A 415 0.33 -26.10 -9.20
CA LEU A 415 1.77 -26.09 -8.94
C LEU A 415 2.53 -25.23 -9.95
N GLU A 416 2.25 -25.34 -11.25
CA GLU A 416 2.88 -24.53 -12.31
C GLU A 416 2.62 -23.04 -12.13
N LEU A 417 1.39 -22.66 -11.77
CA LEU A 417 1.03 -21.27 -11.49
C LEU A 417 1.76 -20.75 -10.23
N LEU A 418 1.84 -21.57 -9.17
CA LEU A 418 2.57 -21.21 -7.94
C LEU A 418 4.06 -21.08 -8.20
N GLU A 419 4.66 -21.96 -9.00
CA GLU A 419 6.07 -21.91 -9.41
C GLU A 419 6.36 -20.62 -10.18
N LYS A 420 5.52 -20.31 -11.16
CA LYS A 420 5.65 -19.08 -11.94
C LYS A 420 5.55 -17.86 -11.04
N HIS A 421 4.52 -17.80 -10.18
CA HIS A 421 4.29 -16.66 -9.28
C HIS A 421 5.43 -16.49 -8.27
N PHE A 422 5.91 -17.59 -7.69
CA PHE A 422 7.07 -17.62 -6.81
C PHE A 422 8.32 -17.06 -7.50
N HIS A 423 8.62 -17.49 -8.72
CA HIS A 423 9.80 -17.00 -9.44
C HIS A 423 9.71 -15.54 -9.86
N GLU A 424 8.51 -15.09 -10.24
CA GLU A 424 8.28 -13.72 -10.74
C GLU A 424 8.17 -12.69 -9.62
N SER A 425 7.71 -13.07 -8.43
CA SER A 425 7.30 -12.09 -7.41
C SER A 425 7.72 -12.40 -5.97
N ALA A 426 8.19 -13.61 -5.65
CA ALA A 426 8.59 -13.91 -4.29
C ALA A 426 10.01 -13.43 -3.96
N HIS A 427 10.14 -12.75 -2.82
CA HIS A 427 11.42 -12.42 -2.19
C HIS A 427 11.87 -13.59 -1.30
N GLY A 428 13.16 -13.64 -0.94
CA GLY A 428 13.66 -14.69 -0.05
C GLY A 428 13.67 -16.08 -0.68
N GLN A 429 13.80 -16.22 -2.01
CA GLN A 429 13.68 -17.52 -2.70
C GLN A 429 14.70 -18.58 -2.25
N LYS A 430 15.75 -18.17 -1.53
CA LYS A 430 16.83 -19.01 -1.00
C LYS A 430 16.80 -19.16 0.53
N THR A 431 15.75 -18.68 1.20
CA THR A 431 15.64 -18.79 2.65
C THR A 431 15.20 -20.20 3.07
N SER A 432 15.55 -20.59 4.29
CA SER A 432 15.03 -21.84 4.89
C SER A 432 13.48 -21.83 4.96
N GLU A 433 12.87 -20.65 5.03
CA GLU A 433 11.42 -20.46 5.00
C GLU A 433 10.82 -20.79 3.63
N ALA A 434 11.51 -20.41 2.55
CA ALA A 434 11.10 -20.78 1.19
C ALA A 434 11.16 -22.30 0.99
N ASP A 435 12.17 -22.98 1.54
CA ASP A 435 12.26 -24.43 1.47
C ASP A 435 11.19 -25.12 2.31
N LYS A 436 10.87 -24.58 3.50
CA LYS A 436 9.74 -25.04 4.32
C LYS A 436 8.42 -24.87 3.58
N TRP A 437 8.19 -23.72 2.94
CA TRP A 437 6.99 -23.47 2.15
C TRP A 437 6.88 -24.44 0.97
N ARG A 438 7.95 -24.61 0.17
CA ARG A 438 7.97 -25.57 -0.95
C ARG A 438 7.63 -26.97 -0.48
N LYS A 439 8.26 -27.44 0.59
CA LYS A 439 8.01 -28.77 1.16
C LYS A 439 6.54 -28.92 1.59
N ALA A 440 5.97 -27.91 2.24
CA ALA A 440 4.59 -27.95 2.68
C ALA A 440 3.60 -27.95 1.50
N VAL A 441 3.89 -27.23 0.41
CA VAL A 441 3.09 -27.27 -0.83
C VAL A 441 3.19 -28.64 -1.50
N GLN A 442 4.39 -29.25 -1.54
CA GLN A 442 4.59 -30.60 -2.10
C GLN A 442 3.80 -31.65 -1.32
N GLU A 443 3.84 -31.58 0.02
CA GLU A 443 3.09 -32.48 0.90
C GLU A 443 1.58 -32.28 0.70
N HIS A 444 1.11 -31.04 0.56
CA HIS A 444 -0.31 -30.73 0.43
C HIS A 444 -0.90 -31.11 -0.95
N LEU A 445 -0.19 -30.86 -2.05
CA LEU A 445 -0.64 -31.20 -3.41
C LEU A 445 -0.28 -32.64 -3.79
N GLY A 446 0.68 -33.28 -3.12
CA GLY A 446 1.19 -34.60 -3.46
C GLY A 446 2.00 -34.64 -4.76
N LEU A 447 2.53 -33.48 -5.19
CA LEU A 447 3.33 -33.32 -6.40
C LEU A 447 4.69 -32.70 -6.06
N GLN A 448 5.73 -33.10 -6.78
CA GLN A 448 7.06 -32.51 -6.65
C GLN A 448 7.15 -31.26 -7.52
N PHE A 449 7.68 -30.16 -6.97
CA PHE A 449 8.12 -29.00 -7.75
C PHE A 449 8.99 -29.46 -8.93
N SER A 450 8.69 -28.94 -10.10
CA SER A 450 9.48 -29.12 -11.31
C SER A 450 10.89 -28.59 -11.03
N THR A 451 11.91 -29.44 -11.05
CA THR A 451 13.33 -29.03 -10.97
C THR A 451 13.81 -28.33 -12.26
N LEU A 452 12.96 -27.50 -12.86
CA LEU A 452 13.15 -26.73 -14.09
C LEU A 452 12.56 -25.33 -13.80
N SER A 453 13.31 -24.26 -13.64
CA SER A 453 14.43 -23.85 -14.48
C SER A 453 15.45 -22.97 -13.75
N LYS A 454 16.73 -23.30 -13.95
CA LYS A 454 17.90 -22.43 -13.73
C LYS A 454 17.89 -21.15 -14.60
N THR A 455 16.83 -20.87 -15.34
CA THR A 455 16.67 -19.68 -16.19
C THR A 455 15.39 -18.92 -15.89
N GLY A 456 14.90 -18.97 -14.65
CA GLY A 456 14.16 -17.84 -14.12
C GLY A 456 15.14 -16.67 -14.01
N THR A 457 15.33 -15.91 -15.09
CA THR A 457 15.68 -14.50 -14.96
C THR A 457 14.54 -13.87 -14.17
N SER A 458 14.60 -14.02 -12.84
CA SER A 458 14.05 -13.03 -11.93
C SER A 458 14.36 -11.71 -12.60
N ARG A 459 13.34 -10.88 -12.79
CA ARG A 459 13.55 -9.48 -13.06
C ARG A 459 14.16 -8.91 -11.76
N LYS A 460 15.35 -9.38 -11.39
CA LYS A 460 16.27 -8.68 -10.52
C LYS A 460 16.34 -7.33 -11.19
N SER A 461 15.74 -6.32 -10.57
CA SER A 461 16.18 -4.96 -10.80
C SER A 461 17.70 -5.05 -10.82
N LYS A 462 18.32 -4.55 -11.89
CA LYS A 462 19.79 -4.58 -12.00
C LYS A 462 20.35 -4.04 -10.66
N PRO A 463 21.49 -4.52 -10.17
CA PRO A 463 22.05 -4.03 -8.89
C PRO A 463 22.01 -2.50 -8.78
N GLU A 464 22.32 -1.82 -9.89
CA GLU A 464 22.20 -0.36 -10.06
C GLU A 464 20.80 0.21 -9.80
N GLN A 465 19.72 -0.48 -10.19
CA GLN A 465 18.35 -0.06 -9.93
C GLN A 465 17.96 -0.25 -8.46
N GLN A 466 18.41 -1.33 -7.80
CA GLN A 466 18.23 -1.49 -6.35
C GLN A 466 18.98 -0.41 -5.57
N ASP A 467 20.18 -0.06 -6.02
CA ASP A 467 20.96 1.03 -5.42
C ASP A 467 20.23 2.37 -5.57
N ARG A 468 19.60 2.64 -6.72
CA ARG A 468 18.74 3.83 -6.90
C ARG A 468 17.52 3.82 -5.99
N GLU A 469 16.87 2.67 -5.79
CA GLU A 469 15.74 2.55 -4.88
C GLU A 469 16.14 2.78 -3.42
N ILE A 470 17.32 2.30 -3.00
CA ILE A 470 17.90 2.61 -1.69
C ILE A 470 18.08 4.13 -1.55
N LEU A 471 18.73 4.77 -2.53
CA LEU A 471 18.96 6.22 -2.50
C LEU A 471 17.66 7.02 -2.50
N GLN A 472 16.66 6.59 -3.26
CA GLN A 472 15.32 7.18 -3.27
C GLN A 472 14.66 7.10 -1.90
N SER A 473 14.67 5.92 -1.27
CA SER A 473 14.09 5.71 0.06
C SER A 473 14.79 6.56 1.12
N MET A 474 16.13 6.57 1.12
CA MET A 474 16.93 7.34 2.07
C MET A 474 16.75 8.85 1.89
N THR A 475 16.65 9.33 0.64
CA THR A 475 16.34 10.73 0.34
C THR A 475 14.92 11.09 0.80
N ALA A 476 13.94 10.23 0.54
CA ALA A 476 12.56 10.42 0.97
C ALA A 476 12.43 10.44 2.51
N PHE A 477 13.23 9.66 3.23
CA PHE A 477 13.29 9.70 4.69
C PHE A 477 13.77 11.08 5.18
N LEU A 478 14.88 11.58 4.64
CA LEU A 478 15.44 12.87 5.04
C LEU A 478 14.48 14.04 4.74
N ILE A 479 13.85 14.04 3.57
CA ILE A 479 12.97 15.14 3.15
C ILE A 479 11.59 15.05 3.83
N ASN A 480 10.93 13.88 3.82
CA ASN A 480 9.53 13.80 4.27
C ASN A 480 9.39 13.49 5.76
N VAL A 481 10.26 12.64 6.31
CA VAL A 481 10.18 12.23 7.71
C VAL A 481 10.99 13.19 8.58
N ARG A 482 12.21 13.53 8.16
CA ARG A 482 13.09 14.45 8.90
C ARG A 482 12.97 15.91 8.47
N GLN A 483 12.08 16.24 7.53
CA GLN A 483 11.76 17.60 7.09
C GLN A 483 12.98 18.44 6.65
N GLN A 484 14.05 17.79 6.16
CA GLN A 484 15.22 18.50 5.68
C GLN A 484 14.97 19.15 4.32
N THR A 485 15.65 20.26 4.06
CA THR A 485 15.64 20.84 2.72
C THR A 485 16.33 19.90 1.73
N PRO A 486 15.96 19.90 0.44
CA PRO A 486 16.58 19.04 -0.57
C PRO A 486 18.11 19.20 -0.64
N THR A 487 18.62 20.41 -0.42
CA THR A 487 20.06 20.70 -0.40
C THR A 487 20.76 20.07 0.81
N GLU A 488 20.16 20.16 2.00
CA GLU A 488 20.69 19.52 3.22
C GLU A 488 20.67 17.99 3.12
N ALA A 489 19.59 17.43 2.55
CA ALA A 489 19.48 16.00 2.31
C ALA A 489 20.58 15.52 1.35
N GLN A 490 20.84 16.26 0.27
CA GLN A 490 21.93 15.95 -0.67
C GLN A 490 23.29 15.97 0.02
N GLN A 491 23.57 17.02 0.79
CA GLN A 491 24.84 17.18 1.50
C GLN A 491 25.05 16.04 2.52
N ARG A 492 24.00 15.67 3.25
CA ARG A 492 24.07 14.57 4.21
C ARG A 492 24.29 13.22 3.53
N LEU A 493 23.64 12.98 2.38
CA LEU A 493 23.85 11.77 1.59
C LEU A 493 25.28 11.66 1.04
N SER A 494 25.92 12.78 0.70
CA SER A 494 27.32 12.78 0.24
C SER A 494 28.33 12.67 1.39
N GLU A 495 28.07 13.29 2.55
CA GLU A 495 28.99 13.33 3.69
C GLU A 495 28.92 12.11 4.61
N SER A 496 27.76 11.44 4.67
CA SER A 496 27.49 10.33 5.60
C SER A 496 28.34 9.06 5.39
N GLY A 497 29.23 9.04 4.39
CA GLY A 497 29.99 7.85 4.04
C GLY A 497 29.09 6.69 3.62
N LEU A 498 27.87 6.97 3.14
CA LEU A 498 26.85 5.98 2.80
C LEU A 498 27.37 4.91 1.83
N ARG A 499 28.26 5.29 0.91
CA ARG A 499 28.92 4.38 -0.03
C ARG A 499 29.94 3.43 0.62
N ASN A 500 30.52 3.85 1.75
CA ASN A 500 31.43 3.01 2.55
C ASN A 500 30.63 2.06 3.46
N SER A 501 29.48 2.51 3.95
CA SER A 501 28.61 1.73 4.86
C SER A 501 27.71 0.76 4.11
N ILE A 502 27.15 1.16 2.96
CA ILE A 502 26.28 0.36 2.11
C ILE A 502 27.03 0.04 0.81
N PRO A 503 27.28 -1.24 0.50
CA PRO A 503 27.98 -1.62 -0.73
C PRO A 503 27.09 -1.37 -1.96
N LEU A 504 27.17 -0.16 -2.51
CA LEU A 504 26.49 0.25 -3.74
C LEU A 504 27.35 -0.11 -4.96
N SER A 505 26.71 -0.60 -6.02
CA SER A 505 27.33 -0.96 -7.30
C SER A 505 27.52 0.25 -8.24
N LEU A 506 26.94 1.41 -7.90
CA LEU A 506 27.02 2.64 -8.69
C LEU A 506 28.44 3.25 -8.70
N SER A 507 28.82 3.80 -9.85
CA SER A 507 30.02 4.64 -9.98
C SER A 507 29.85 5.94 -9.18
N GLU A 508 30.95 6.64 -8.89
CA GLU A 508 30.89 7.88 -8.11
C GLU A 508 30.17 8.99 -8.87
N GLU A 509 30.41 9.07 -10.17
CA GLU A 509 29.76 10.02 -11.07
C GLU A 509 28.26 9.74 -11.17
N ASP A 510 27.86 8.46 -11.30
CA ASP A 510 26.45 8.08 -11.36
C ASP A 510 25.73 8.29 -10.03
N PHE A 511 26.41 8.06 -8.91
CA PHE A 511 25.88 8.32 -7.57
C PHE A 511 25.59 9.81 -7.38
N GLN A 512 26.55 10.69 -7.70
CA GLN A 512 26.36 12.14 -7.57
C GLN A 512 25.29 12.65 -8.53
N LYS A 513 25.23 12.11 -9.74
CA LYS A 513 24.20 12.46 -10.72
C LYS A 513 22.81 12.04 -10.26
N GLU A 514 22.63 10.83 -9.74
CA GLU A 514 21.34 10.37 -9.23
C GLU A 514 20.90 11.20 -8.01
N LEU A 515 21.82 11.54 -7.10
CA LEU A 515 21.52 12.44 -5.98
C LEU A 515 21.01 13.80 -6.45
N GLN A 516 21.68 14.43 -7.42
CA GLN A 516 21.23 15.69 -8.01
C GLN A 516 19.86 15.57 -8.70
N GLU A 517 19.61 14.45 -9.40
CA GLU A 517 18.31 14.21 -10.04
C GLU A 517 17.19 14.04 -9.01
N LEU A 518 17.44 13.33 -7.90
CA LEU A 518 16.46 13.08 -6.84
C LEU A 518 16.10 14.32 -6.03
N THR A 519 17.06 15.23 -5.83
CA THR A 519 16.82 16.49 -5.09
C THR A 519 16.30 17.62 -5.97
N SER A 520 16.23 17.43 -7.30
CA SER A 520 15.63 18.40 -8.22
C SER A 520 14.12 18.57 -8.05
N GLU A 521 13.60 19.78 -8.23
CA GLU A 521 12.16 20.11 -8.13
C GLU A 521 11.28 19.20 -9.02
N SER A 522 11.83 18.71 -10.14
CA SER A 522 11.12 17.86 -11.09
C SER A 522 10.78 16.47 -10.55
N ARG A 523 11.63 15.91 -9.66
CA ARG A 523 11.43 14.57 -9.07
C ARG A 523 10.94 14.61 -7.63
N GLN A 524 11.00 15.74 -6.93
CA GLN A 524 10.37 15.88 -5.60
C GLN A 524 8.88 15.52 -5.61
N ALA A 525 8.18 15.80 -6.71
CA ALA A 525 6.78 15.40 -6.89
C ALA A 525 6.55 13.86 -6.92
N LEU A 526 7.60 13.07 -7.17
CA LEU A 526 7.58 11.60 -7.13
C LEU A 526 8.01 11.03 -5.77
N LEU A 527 8.72 11.83 -4.97
CA LEU A 527 9.17 11.47 -3.61
C LEU A 527 8.12 11.81 -2.54
N LYS A 528 6.82 11.86 -2.86
CA LYS A 528 5.78 12.32 -1.92
C LYS A 528 5.65 11.46 -0.65
N GLU A 529 6.10 10.21 -0.69
CA GLU A 529 5.99 9.27 0.43
C GLU A 529 7.33 8.56 0.66
N PHE A 530 7.69 8.38 1.93
CA PHE A 530 8.76 7.48 2.31
C PHE A 530 8.30 6.03 2.05
N ALA A 531 9.05 5.31 1.21
CA ALA A 531 8.77 3.92 0.88
C ALA A 531 10.03 3.07 1.06
N PRO A 532 9.93 1.86 1.64
CA PRO A 532 11.05 0.92 1.72
C PRO A 532 11.53 0.51 0.32
N PRO A 533 12.86 0.40 0.08
CA PRO A 533 13.36 -0.13 -1.19
C PRO A 533 13.02 -1.62 -1.34
N ASP A 534 12.93 -2.09 -2.58
CA ASP A 534 12.57 -3.48 -2.89
C ASP A 534 13.78 -4.42 -2.73
N LEU A 535 14.24 -4.56 -1.49
CA LEU A 535 15.37 -5.42 -1.10
C LEU A 535 14.88 -6.73 -0.48
N ASP A 536 15.65 -7.80 -0.70
CA ASP A 536 15.47 -9.04 0.05
C ASP A 536 15.83 -8.78 1.53
N PRO A 537 15.01 -9.18 2.50
CA PRO A 537 15.33 -9.00 3.92
C PRO A 537 16.64 -9.63 4.38
N THR A 538 17.13 -10.64 3.67
CA THR A 538 18.42 -11.28 3.93
C THR A 538 19.61 -10.54 3.29
N ASP A 539 19.35 -9.52 2.47
CA ASP A 539 20.38 -8.70 1.85
C ASP A 539 21.17 -7.94 2.93
N PRO A 540 22.51 -8.04 2.97
CA PRO A 540 23.32 -7.33 3.96
C PRO A 540 23.12 -5.82 3.91
N ARG A 541 22.77 -5.25 2.75
CA ARG A 541 22.50 -3.81 2.57
C ARG A 541 21.32 -3.33 3.42
N VAL A 542 20.36 -4.18 3.74
CA VAL A 542 19.21 -3.82 4.60
C VAL A 542 19.67 -3.44 6.00
N ASN A 543 20.57 -4.24 6.61
CA ASN A 543 21.05 -3.96 7.96
C ASN A 543 21.86 -2.67 8.00
N GLU A 544 22.70 -2.44 7.00
CA GLU A 544 23.51 -1.21 6.91
C GLU A 544 22.63 0.02 6.63
N MET A 545 21.62 -0.10 5.77
CA MET A 545 20.63 0.95 5.56
C MET A 545 19.90 1.30 6.85
N LEU A 546 19.38 0.31 7.60
CA LEU A 546 18.70 0.54 8.87
C LEU A 546 19.62 1.25 9.88
N LYS A 547 20.88 0.81 10.02
CA LYS A 547 21.86 1.48 10.90
C LYS A 547 22.07 2.95 10.52
N VAL A 548 22.20 3.25 9.23
CA VAL A 548 22.37 4.64 8.76
C VAL A 548 21.11 5.47 9.06
N LEU A 549 19.92 4.92 8.83
CA LEU A 549 18.66 5.60 9.13
C LEU A 549 18.48 5.87 10.63
N TYR A 550 18.78 4.89 11.50
CA TYR A 550 18.76 5.10 12.96
C TYR A 550 19.75 6.17 13.39
N ARG A 551 20.97 6.16 12.83
CA ARG A 551 21.99 7.19 13.11
C ARG A 551 21.53 8.57 12.70
N TRP A 552 20.96 8.73 11.50
CA TRP A 552 20.43 10.01 11.06
C TRP A 552 19.25 10.48 11.88
N ASN A 553 18.34 9.58 12.24
CA ASN A 553 17.22 9.93 13.10
C ASN A 553 17.71 10.46 14.45
N ALA A 554 18.72 9.80 15.02
CA ALA A 554 19.37 10.27 16.24
C ALA A 554 20.09 11.61 16.01
N GLN A 555 20.79 11.85 14.91
CA GLN A 555 21.63 13.05 14.71
C GLN A 555 20.91 14.33 14.26
N ILE A 556 19.74 14.22 13.62
CA ILE A 556 19.04 15.38 13.05
C ILE A 556 18.10 15.97 14.10
N SER A 557 18.24 17.27 14.39
CA SER A 557 17.27 18.02 15.21
C SER A 557 16.18 18.65 14.33
N PRO A 558 14.92 18.78 14.81
CA PRO A 558 14.43 18.32 16.12
C PRO A 558 14.21 16.80 16.16
N LEU A 559 14.40 16.16 17.30
CA LEU A 559 14.10 14.73 17.47
C LEU A 559 12.59 14.47 17.36
N VAL A 560 12.22 13.42 16.61
CA VAL A 560 10.81 13.11 16.28
C VAL A 560 10.53 11.65 16.65
N PRO A 561 9.72 11.36 17.68
CA PRO A 561 9.36 10.00 18.08
C PRO A 561 8.68 9.18 16.97
N GLU A 562 7.85 9.82 16.15
CA GLU A 562 7.15 9.15 15.05
C GLU A 562 8.11 8.58 14.01
N ALA A 563 9.29 9.20 13.85
CA ALA A 563 10.34 8.67 12.99
C ALA A 563 11.01 7.42 13.59
N GLU A 564 11.04 7.29 14.92
CA GLU A 564 11.54 6.09 15.61
C GLU A 564 10.63 4.90 15.38
N GLU A 565 9.32 5.10 15.56
CA GLU A 565 8.29 4.09 15.35
C GLU A 565 8.33 3.60 13.90
N LEU A 566 8.37 4.52 12.94
CA LEU A 566 8.46 4.21 11.51
C LEU A 566 9.72 3.39 11.17
N LEU A 567 10.85 3.63 11.84
CA LEU A 567 12.06 2.83 11.62
C LEU A 567 11.95 1.43 12.23
N ILE A 568 11.26 1.27 13.36
CA ILE A 568 10.94 -0.05 13.93
C ILE A 568 9.98 -0.81 13.00
N GLU A 569 8.94 -0.15 12.48
CA GLU A 569 8.03 -0.72 11.49
C GLU A 569 8.78 -1.13 10.21
N LEU A 570 9.72 -0.30 9.75
CA LEU A 570 10.59 -0.61 8.62
C LEU A 570 11.47 -1.84 8.89
N ALA A 571 12.03 -1.96 10.10
CA ALA A 571 12.81 -3.12 10.49
C ALA A 571 11.93 -4.39 10.52
N LEU A 572 10.69 -4.29 11.03
CA LEU A 572 9.69 -5.35 11.01
C LEU A 572 9.26 -5.74 9.60
N TYR A 573 9.11 -4.76 8.69
CA TYR A 573 8.88 -5.00 7.26
C TYR A 573 9.98 -5.90 6.66
N TYR A 574 11.24 -5.68 7.06
CA TYR A 574 12.38 -6.54 6.72
C TYR A 574 12.59 -7.72 7.69
N ARG A 575 11.58 -8.12 8.47
CA ARG A 575 11.61 -9.24 9.42
C ARG A 575 12.83 -9.23 10.36
N LYS A 576 13.29 -8.03 10.73
CA LYS A 576 14.29 -7.87 11.77
C LYS A 576 13.62 -7.99 13.12
N ASP A 577 14.36 -8.54 14.07
CA ASP A 577 13.91 -8.68 15.44
C ASP A 577 13.66 -7.29 16.05
N SER A 578 12.49 -7.09 16.66
CA SER A 578 12.09 -5.78 17.20
C SER A 578 13.02 -5.35 18.34
N GLN A 579 13.43 -6.28 19.21
CA GLN A 579 14.32 -5.98 20.32
C GLN A 579 15.70 -5.55 19.82
N LYS A 580 16.28 -6.26 18.84
CA LYS A 580 17.54 -5.83 18.21
C LYS A 580 17.43 -4.49 17.50
N SER A 581 16.26 -4.17 16.95
CA SER A 581 16.01 -2.89 16.28
C SER A 581 16.00 -1.74 17.29
N VAL A 582 15.38 -1.94 18.45
CA VAL A 582 15.42 -1.01 19.59
C VAL A 582 16.86 -0.84 20.11
N GLU A 583 17.64 -1.92 20.22
CA GLU A 583 19.05 -1.85 20.62
C GLU A 583 19.89 -1.02 19.64
N LEU A 584 19.70 -1.19 18.32
CA LEU A 584 20.37 -0.39 17.29
C LEU A 584 20.01 1.09 17.37
N GLN A 585 18.74 1.39 17.63
CA GLN A 585 18.28 2.76 17.82
C GLN A 585 18.90 3.39 19.07
N GLN A 586 18.92 2.67 20.19
CA GLN A 586 19.55 3.14 21.43
C GLN A 586 21.06 3.38 21.26
N GLU A 587 21.74 2.50 20.52
CA GLU A 587 23.15 2.70 20.17
C GLU A 587 23.36 3.96 19.32
N ALA A 588 22.46 4.26 18.38
CA ALA A 588 22.53 5.48 17.60
C ALA A 588 22.42 6.75 18.47
N PHE A 589 21.56 6.75 19.50
CA PHE A 589 21.49 7.84 20.47
C PHE A 589 22.74 7.96 21.35
N ARG A 590 23.31 6.82 21.76
CA ARG A 590 24.59 6.80 22.49
C ARG A 590 25.69 7.44 21.65
N LEU A 591 25.80 7.06 20.37
CA LEU A 591 26.78 7.65 19.45
C LEU A 591 26.59 9.16 19.28
N ARG A 592 25.35 9.66 19.18
CA ARG A 592 25.08 11.11 19.16
C ARG A 592 25.60 11.79 20.43
N LEU A 593 25.36 11.23 21.61
CA LEU A 593 25.86 11.83 22.85
C LEU A 593 27.40 11.84 22.88
N LEU A 594 28.05 10.76 22.46
CA LEU A 594 29.51 10.70 22.38
C LEU A 594 30.09 11.72 21.40
N GLU A 595 29.40 11.98 20.28
CA GLU A 595 29.79 13.02 19.31
C GLU A 595 29.65 14.43 19.91
N ASN A 596 28.61 14.68 20.71
CA ASN A 596 28.37 15.98 21.34
C ASN A 596 29.23 16.22 22.60
N PHE A 597 29.62 15.16 23.30
CA PHE A 597 30.27 15.18 24.61
C PHE A 597 31.46 14.20 24.66
N PRO A 598 32.54 14.47 23.91
CA PRO A 598 33.67 13.54 23.82
C PRO A 598 34.49 13.48 25.13
N ALA A 599 34.45 14.51 25.98
CA ALA A 599 35.15 14.52 27.26
C ALA A 599 34.51 13.59 28.28
N GLU A 600 33.20 13.36 28.15
CA GLU A 600 32.35 12.55 29.03
C GLU A 600 32.16 11.12 28.51
N ALA A 601 32.98 10.68 27.55
CA ALA A 601 32.81 9.40 26.87
C ALA A 601 32.77 8.19 27.83
N GLU A 602 33.59 8.20 28.89
CA GLU A 602 33.61 7.14 29.90
C GLU A 602 32.30 7.08 30.72
N ALA A 603 31.73 8.24 31.04
CA ALA A 603 30.44 8.32 31.72
C ALA A 603 29.31 7.81 30.80
N ILE A 604 29.27 8.27 29.55
CA ILE A 604 28.25 7.89 28.56
C ILE A 604 28.29 6.39 28.24
N ALA A 605 29.48 5.77 28.23
CA ALA A 605 29.63 4.34 28.01
C ALA A 605 28.92 3.50 29.09
N ASN A 606 28.79 4.02 30.31
CA ASN A 606 28.12 3.36 31.42
C ASN A 606 26.60 3.59 31.42
N PHE A 607 26.07 4.49 30.59
CA PHE A 607 24.64 4.76 30.52
C PHE A 607 23.88 3.68 29.74
N THR A 608 22.69 3.35 30.24
CA THR A 608 21.75 2.50 29.52
C THR A 608 21.29 3.19 28.23
N GLY A 609 20.93 2.41 27.21
CA GLY A 609 20.48 2.95 25.93
C GLY A 609 19.26 3.87 26.03
N ARG A 610 18.37 3.59 27.00
CA ARG A 610 17.21 4.43 27.32
C ARG A 610 17.60 5.78 27.90
N ASN A 611 18.57 5.82 28.82
CA ASN A 611 19.13 7.07 29.32
C ASN A 611 19.79 7.88 28.21
N CYS A 612 20.53 7.22 27.30
CA CYS A 612 21.13 7.92 26.17
C CYS A 612 20.06 8.58 25.28
N ARG A 613 18.96 7.88 24.99
CA ARG A 613 17.82 8.44 24.26
C ARG A 613 17.21 9.63 25.02
N ALA A 614 16.87 9.46 26.29
CA ALA A 614 16.24 10.52 27.08
C ALA A 614 17.11 11.78 27.18
N LEU A 615 18.41 11.62 27.46
CA LEU A 615 19.35 12.73 27.49
C LEU A 615 19.49 13.41 26.12
N ALA A 616 19.43 12.66 25.02
CA ALA A 616 19.44 13.25 23.69
C ALA A 616 18.21 14.14 23.44
N TYR A 617 17.01 13.70 23.85
CA TYR A 617 15.77 14.49 23.77
C TYR A 617 15.82 15.74 24.65
N LEU A 618 16.25 15.61 25.92
CA LEU A 618 16.34 16.75 26.83
C LEU A 618 17.36 17.80 26.35
N ASN A 619 18.46 17.35 25.75
CA ASN A 619 19.49 18.25 25.21
C ASN A 619 19.15 18.82 23.83
N ASP A 620 18.20 18.25 23.09
CA ASP A 620 17.84 18.70 21.74
C ASP A 620 17.26 20.11 21.73
N SER A 621 16.48 20.45 22.76
CA SER A 621 15.85 21.78 22.94
C SER A 621 16.58 22.67 23.96
N SER A 622 17.68 22.20 24.57
CA SER A 622 18.40 22.96 25.60
C SER A 622 19.39 23.94 24.97
N GLU A 623 19.37 25.19 25.43
CA GLU A 623 20.38 26.20 25.04
C GLU A 623 21.79 25.83 25.51
N LYS A 624 21.90 25.08 26.60
CA LYS A 624 23.15 24.57 27.16
C LYS A 624 23.00 23.06 27.38
N PRO A 625 23.36 22.24 26.39
CA PRO A 625 23.27 20.80 26.54
C PRO A 625 24.27 20.35 27.60
N GLN A 626 23.83 19.49 28.52
CA GLN A 626 24.62 19.03 29.67
C GLN A 626 24.51 17.51 29.81
N ILE A 627 25.49 16.90 30.46
CA ILE A 627 25.48 15.48 30.83
C ILE A 627 25.37 15.39 32.36
N PRO A 628 24.55 14.47 32.91
CA PRO A 628 24.48 14.27 34.35
C PRO A 628 25.80 13.78 34.92
N GLU A 629 26.17 14.31 36.08
CA GLU A 629 27.31 13.80 36.87
C GLU A 629 27.01 12.40 37.42
N GLN A 630 25.74 12.15 37.76
CA GLN A 630 25.28 10.85 38.22
C GLN A 630 23.81 10.60 37.85
N ILE A 631 23.52 9.33 37.53
CA ILE A 631 22.19 8.83 37.23
C ILE A 631 21.77 7.86 38.35
N TYR A 632 20.56 8.05 38.88
CA TYR A 632 19.99 7.17 39.90
C TYR A 632 18.81 6.39 39.30
N GLU A 633 19.01 5.08 39.15
CA GLU A 633 18.01 4.12 38.69
C GLU A 633 17.52 3.32 39.91
N ARG A 634 16.20 3.11 40.07
CA ARG A 634 15.47 2.61 41.28
C ARG A 634 14.94 3.70 42.20
N ILE A 635 13.89 4.35 41.73
CA ILE A 635 13.24 5.45 42.42
C ILE A 635 11.82 5.03 42.79
N THR A 636 11.46 5.23 44.05
CA THR A 636 10.08 5.10 44.50
C THR A 636 9.52 6.49 44.78
N VAL A 637 8.45 6.86 44.07
CA VAL A 637 7.83 8.18 44.22
C VAL A 637 6.58 8.07 45.10
N LYS A 638 6.49 8.91 46.14
CA LYS A 638 5.31 9.02 47.00
C LYS A 638 4.53 10.29 46.67
N TRP A 639 3.28 10.08 46.25
CA TRP A 639 2.34 11.14 45.86
C TRP A 639 1.32 11.39 46.96
N GLU A 640 1.00 12.65 47.25
CA GLU A 640 -0.09 13.01 48.16
C GLU A 640 -1.24 13.67 47.38
N ARG A 641 -2.46 13.14 47.56
CA ARG A 641 -3.69 13.76 47.04
C ARG A 641 -4.30 14.66 48.12
N PRO A 642 -5.10 15.67 47.72
CA PRO A 642 -5.80 16.56 48.66
C PRO A 642 -6.71 15.88 49.71
N TRP A 643 -7.01 14.59 49.55
CA TRP A 643 -7.95 13.82 50.41
C TRP A 643 -7.27 12.69 51.21
N GLY A 644 -5.93 12.68 51.29
CA GLY A 644 -5.15 11.73 52.09
C GLY A 644 -4.04 11.03 51.31
N VAL A 645 -3.00 10.62 52.04
CA VAL A 645 -1.85 9.87 51.52
C VAL A 645 -2.31 8.50 51.06
N LYS A 646 -2.26 8.25 49.75
CA LYS A 646 -2.38 6.92 49.17
C LYS A 646 -1.12 6.73 48.33
N GLU A 647 -0.33 5.69 48.61
CA GLU A 647 0.74 5.27 47.72
C GLU A 647 0.08 4.91 46.37
N ILE A 648 0.11 5.86 45.46
CA ILE A 648 -0.26 5.62 44.07
C ILE A 648 1.04 5.23 43.42
N GLY A 649 1.18 3.96 43.07
CA GLY A 649 2.16 3.59 42.06
C GLY A 649 1.87 4.47 40.84
N TYR A 650 2.83 5.30 40.44
CA TYR A 650 2.91 5.81 39.07
C TYR A 650 2.72 4.60 38.13
N PRO A 651 2.08 4.71 36.94
CA PRO A 651 1.78 3.57 36.09
C PRO A 651 2.91 2.54 36.13
N THR A 652 2.58 1.29 36.45
CA THR A 652 3.52 0.22 36.85
C THR A 652 4.64 -0.06 35.85
N ASP A 653 4.54 0.53 34.66
CA ASP A 653 5.39 0.33 33.50
C ASP A 653 6.32 1.52 33.20
N ALA A 654 6.26 2.60 33.99
CA ALA A 654 7.11 3.78 33.85
C ALA A 654 8.47 3.59 34.52
N GLU A 655 9.55 3.91 33.79
CA GLU A 655 10.90 3.87 34.32
C GLU A 655 11.32 5.29 34.73
N LEU A 656 11.37 5.51 36.04
CA LEU A 656 11.72 6.80 36.62
C LEU A 656 13.21 6.85 36.96
N VAL A 657 13.85 7.93 36.53
CA VAL A 657 15.30 8.14 36.72
C VAL A 657 15.55 9.57 37.20
N ILE A 658 16.48 9.73 38.14
CA ILE A 658 16.95 11.05 38.59
C ILE A 658 18.29 11.35 37.93
N TYR A 659 18.35 12.48 37.25
CA TYR A 659 19.56 13.05 36.69
C TYR A 659 20.08 14.16 37.60
N ALA A 660 21.25 13.94 38.20
CA ALA A 660 22.00 14.98 38.88
C ALA A 660 22.83 15.73 37.84
N MET A 661 22.25 16.78 37.25
CA MET A 661 22.93 17.67 36.31
C MET A 661 23.89 18.60 37.06
N PRO A 662 24.84 19.26 36.37
CA PRO A 662 25.73 20.24 37.00
C PRO A 662 24.99 21.38 37.72
N ASP A 663 23.90 21.88 37.11
CA ASP A 663 23.17 23.06 37.62
C ASP A 663 21.78 22.74 38.19
N SER A 664 21.32 21.48 38.11
CA SER A 664 19.96 21.12 38.54
C SER A 664 19.81 19.63 38.80
N ILE A 665 18.71 19.25 39.45
CA ILE A 665 18.32 17.84 39.61
C ILE A 665 16.96 17.66 38.96
N LEU A 666 16.85 16.66 38.11
CA LEU A 666 15.65 16.37 37.33
C LEU A 666 15.18 14.95 37.61
N LEU A 667 13.89 14.76 37.85
CA LEU A 667 13.21 13.47 37.77
C LEU A 667 12.61 13.35 36.38
N VAL A 668 13.00 12.32 35.65
CA VAL A 668 12.62 12.10 34.27
C VAL A 668 11.94 10.75 34.16
N ASP A 669 10.77 10.73 33.51
CA ASP A 669 10.23 9.51 32.95
C ASP A 669 10.97 9.25 31.64
N VAL A 670 11.82 8.23 31.62
CA VAL A 670 12.56 7.88 30.40
C VAL A 670 11.69 7.15 29.38
N GLY A 671 10.44 6.81 29.75
CA GLY A 671 9.44 6.18 28.91
C GLY A 671 9.77 4.74 28.52
N GLN A 672 8.77 4.01 28.01
CA GLN A 672 9.06 2.85 27.18
C GLN A 672 9.53 3.31 25.79
N SER A 673 10.04 2.39 24.98
CA SER A 673 10.83 2.67 23.75
C SER A 673 10.19 3.63 22.71
N LEU A 674 8.93 4.03 22.88
CA LEU A 674 8.17 4.88 21.96
C LEU A 674 7.61 6.16 22.62
N ASP A 675 7.60 6.27 23.95
CA ASP A 675 7.07 7.46 24.63
C ASP A 675 8.12 8.59 24.65
N LEU A 676 7.65 9.84 24.66
CA LEU A 676 8.50 11.01 24.82
C LEU A 676 9.04 11.05 26.26
N PRO A 677 10.37 11.20 26.44
CA PRO A 677 10.94 11.43 27.76
C PRO A 677 10.37 12.72 28.34
N GLU A 678 9.86 12.66 29.56
CA GLU A 678 9.21 13.79 30.21
C GLU A 678 9.88 14.14 31.53
N ILE A 679 10.21 15.42 31.73
CA ILE A 679 10.62 15.92 33.03
C ILE A 679 9.38 15.98 33.91
N LEU A 680 9.31 15.15 34.95
CA LEU A 680 8.18 15.13 35.89
C LEU A 680 8.39 16.11 37.05
N TRP A 681 9.63 16.25 37.51
CA TRP A 681 9.98 17.09 38.66
C TRP A 681 11.37 17.71 38.50
N LYS A 682 11.55 18.92 39.02
CA LYS A 682 12.82 19.64 39.05
C LYS A 682 13.08 20.21 40.44
N ALA A 683 14.30 20.04 40.94
CA ALA A 683 14.71 20.63 42.21
C ALA A 683 14.67 22.17 42.17
N ASP A 684 14.29 22.76 43.30
CA ASP A 684 14.26 24.20 43.57
C ASP A 684 14.97 24.52 44.89
N ASP A 685 15.03 25.81 45.25
CA ASP A 685 15.69 26.28 46.48
C ASP A 685 15.07 25.72 47.78
N LYS A 686 13.89 25.10 47.70
CA LYS A 686 13.18 24.48 48.83
C LYS A 686 13.38 22.97 48.88
N SER A 687 14.17 22.42 47.96
CA SER A 687 14.41 21.00 47.87
C SER A 687 15.48 20.57 48.87
N PHE A 688 15.18 19.55 49.67
CA PHE A 688 16.10 19.00 50.67
C PHE A 688 16.21 17.48 50.55
N ILE A 689 17.28 16.94 51.13
CA ILE A 689 17.56 15.50 51.13
C ILE A 689 17.82 15.03 52.56
N GLU A 690 17.05 14.05 53.00
CA GLU A 690 17.15 13.42 54.31
C GLU A 690 17.79 12.03 54.17
N ASN A 691 18.71 11.70 55.08
CA ASN A 691 19.25 10.34 55.17
C ASN A 691 18.30 9.44 55.95
N LYS A 692 17.62 8.53 55.25
CA LYS A 692 16.85 7.48 55.89
C LYS A 692 17.71 6.23 56.03
N SER A 693 18.16 5.99 57.26
CA SER A 693 18.96 4.80 57.57
C SER A 693 18.11 3.53 57.41
N GLY A 694 18.31 2.80 56.32
CA GLY A 694 17.83 1.42 56.16
C GLY A 694 18.75 0.43 56.89
N VAL A 695 18.21 -0.74 57.26
CA VAL A 695 18.96 -1.79 57.99
C VAL A 695 20.08 -2.42 57.13
N MET A 696 19.98 -2.35 55.79
CA MET A 696 20.96 -2.96 54.86
C MET A 696 21.30 -2.13 53.61
N THR A 697 20.57 -1.05 53.33
CA THR A 697 20.80 -0.17 52.17
C THR A 697 20.78 1.28 52.63
N ALA A 698 21.65 2.11 52.05
CA ALA A 698 21.54 3.55 52.22
C ALA A 698 20.32 4.04 51.43
N MET A 699 19.39 4.72 52.09
CA MET A 699 18.23 5.32 51.45
C MET A 699 18.29 6.84 51.62
N ALA A 700 17.93 7.58 50.57
CA ALA A 700 17.73 9.01 50.64
C ALA A 700 16.25 9.31 50.38
N GLU A 701 15.71 10.29 51.10
CA GLU A 701 14.40 10.85 50.79
C GLU A 701 14.57 12.31 50.40
N MET A 702 14.11 12.66 49.20
CA MET A 702 14.10 14.03 48.72
C MET A 702 12.67 14.58 48.77
N THR A 703 12.55 15.85 49.09
CA THR A 703 11.28 16.56 49.30
C THR A 703 11.41 17.97 48.72
N GLY A 704 10.28 18.63 48.44
CA GLY A 704 10.27 19.96 47.80
C GLY A 704 10.27 19.89 46.26
N GLY A 705 10.69 20.98 45.60
CA GLY A 705 10.82 21.06 44.13
C GLY A 705 9.56 21.47 43.37
N GLN A 706 9.73 21.67 42.07
CA GLN A 706 8.68 22.08 41.14
C GLN A 706 8.25 20.93 40.24
N MET A 707 6.93 20.71 40.18
CA MET A 707 6.30 19.71 39.33
C MET A 707 6.10 20.21 37.90
N SER A 708 6.17 19.30 36.94
CA SER A 708 5.72 19.57 35.58
C SER A 708 4.21 19.86 35.54
N PRO A 709 3.76 20.83 34.71
CA PRO A 709 2.35 21.16 34.57
C PRO A 709 1.46 20.01 34.06
N SER A 710 2.04 18.97 33.45
CA SER A 710 1.32 17.75 33.03
C SER A 710 0.72 16.96 34.21
N LEU A 711 1.29 17.10 35.42
CA LEU A 711 0.86 16.40 36.63
C LEU A 711 0.01 17.28 37.57
N THR A 712 -0.64 18.31 37.02
CA THR A 712 -1.49 19.26 37.77
C THR A 712 -2.59 18.54 38.58
N GLY A 713 -2.38 18.44 39.89
CA GLY A 713 -3.33 17.85 40.84
C GLY A 713 -2.74 16.89 41.87
N ASN A 714 -1.50 16.41 41.66
CA ASN A 714 -0.76 15.61 42.65
C ASN A 714 0.52 16.34 43.05
N ALA A 715 0.69 16.62 44.34
CA ALA A 715 1.99 17.08 44.84
C ALA A 715 2.86 15.84 45.12
N VAL A 716 4.09 15.81 44.58
CA VAL A 716 5.10 14.87 45.10
C VAL A 716 5.38 15.31 46.53
N GLN A 717 5.09 14.42 47.48
CA GLN A 717 5.44 14.67 48.88
C GLN A 717 6.91 14.33 49.09
N SER A 718 7.35 13.21 48.54
CA SER A 718 8.74 12.77 48.61
C SER A 718 9.14 11.79 47.51
N LEU A 719 10.44 11.79 47.20
CA LEU A 719 11.13 10.88 46.29
C LEU A 719 12.09 10.02 47.12
N SER A 720 11.87 8.72 47.16
CA SER A 720 12.76 7.78 47.85
C SER A 720 13.72 7.14 46.86
N LEU A 721 15.01 7.24 47.18
CA LEU A 721 16.13 6.71 46.42
C LEU A 721 16.79 5.58 47.22
N GLU A 722 17.07 4.47 46.55
CA GLU A 722 17.80 3.35 47.15
C GLU A 722 19.19 3.21 46.54
N ALA A 723 20.22 3.16 47.38
CA ALA A 723 21.57 2.85 46.96
C ALA A 723 21.81 1.33 46.88
N PRO A 724 22.75 0.86 46.04
CA PRO A 724 23.22 -0.53 46.07
C PRO A 724 23.72 -0.90 47.48
N MET A 725 23.53 -2.17 47.90
CA MET A 725 23.86 -2.64 49.27
C MET A 725 25.29 -2.35 49.74
N THR A 726 26.25 -2.16 48.82
CA THR A 726 27.65 -1.90 49.14
C THR A 726 28.01 -0.42 49.23
N ALA A 727 27.10 0.48 48.88
CA ALA A 727 27.39 1.90 48.75
C ALA A 727 27.13 2.65 50.07
N ARG A 728 28.05 3.54 50.48
CA ARG A 728 27.83 4.43 51.63
C ARG A 728 27.02 5.65 51.20
N PHE A 729 26.09 6.09 52.05
CA PHE A 729 25.21 7.24 51.79
C PHE A 729 25.98 8.48 51.31
N GLN A 730 26.98 8.92 52.08
CA GLN A 730 27.77 10.12 51.79
C GLN A 730 28.54 10.05 50.47
N SER A 731 28.99 8.86 50.05
CA SER A 731 29.74 8.71 48.80
C SER A 731 28.85 8.54 47.59
N TYR A 732 27.71 7.86 47.74
CA TYR A 732 26.82 7.54 46.63
C TYR A 732 25.92 8.72 46.26
N PHE A 733 25.44 9.48 47.25
CA PHE A 733 24.56 10.63 47.05
C PHE A 733 25.30 11.98 47.09
N ALA A 734 26.63 12.00 47.09
CA ALA A 734 27.42 13.25 47.11
C ALA A 734 26.96 14.27 46.05
N PRO A 735 26.72 13.90 44.77
CA PRO A 735 26.27 14.85 43.75
C PRO A 735 24.92 15.50 44.03
N LEU A 736 24.08 14.87 44.87
CA LEU A 736 22.80 15.43 45.33
C LEU A 736 22.99 16.30 46.58
N LEU A 737 23.82 15.85 47.52
CA LEU A 737 24.13 16.57 48.77
C LEU A 737 24.82 17.92 48.51
N ASP A 738 25.62 18.02 47.46
CA ASP A 738 26.28 19.27 47.08
C ASP A 738 25.29 20.33 46.54
N LYS A 739 24.09 19.90 46.11
CA LYS A 739 23.11 20.74 45.41
C LYS A 739 21.82 20.95 46.19
N LEU A 740 21.52 20.10 47.16
CA LEU A 740 20.33 20.16 48.01
C LEU A 740 20.71 20.56 49.44
N SER A 741 19.80 21.26 50.12
CA SER A 741 19.99 21.50 51.55
C SER A 741 19.89 20.18 52.31
N VAL A 742 20.83 19.91 53.22
CA VAL A 742 20.80 18.74 54.10
C VAL A 742 20.05 19.14 55.37
N GLU A 743 18.96 18.42 55.69
CA GLU A 743 18.20 18.61 56.93
C GLU A 743 18.68 17.67 58.05
#